data_AF-A0A7S2NT54-F1
#
_entry.id   AF-A0A7S2NT54-F1
#
_cell.length_a   1.000
_cell.length_b   1.000
_cell.length_c   1.000
_cell.angle_alpha   90.00
_cell.angle_beta   90.00
_cell.angle_gamma   90.00
#
_symmetry.space_group_name_H-M   'P 1'
#
loop_
_entity.id
_entity.type
_entity.pdbx_description
1 polymer ?
#
loop_
_entity_poly.entity_id
_entity_poly.type
_entity_poly.pdbx_seq_one_letter_code
_entity_poly.pdbx_strand_id
1 'polypeptide(L)'
;DHWRLEKHGDDRGLYELQQVAVGMRRHIRLARRAALQFQCFDAFARLAMSFGTHQLLFALMHYALGYLCVQDGVFWPAACIASMMACISTMMLHVDFSMTRLEQTFGSAVTFSGMLSTLRAVWLHTTKGKASPNELAMVLPVVYLSKFSWLLNSLRACGMDEEARTGVVLPMKFRAVLYLDVFGWLAKSPASRSTPMMARRHLLQSPPAEPEPNQEPEPYSTLSFSKEATSLAEGSLRRGRGFLGHAKQLAQKLFPRRRPHSRSLEAQYEPIPFAGVCTRSSKSKLIDPTSVAPTGPGGEIGHPPEGAFECTTYDRTHDDDFERSHGSEEIISGQDRLRPTALPGKVFQRATLLLVVLWAVALAVPIELLHSFLAQPPIADIYFHGGSEKSGSLREVRAVVGSDINGLPELTPIEDHTKSIAHLTGGMRLRVEWPLHSAFVPRAISCDSLGESIVVADDLGLYAGVVEEALPKVVENKSAAPSHSSMADGSQSSAEDPTKAAPRSQLRLKLTEALACPALEGEAYGDITVNCGTHGNCSVLVLHNRGESVTQCSLAGFTAGVAPMTKGAGSVSLATAFTWSIGTAWLKTDENVQSITAHHGCARQQGYDTDYDDGADGQANCFFIGTSTGRVVQLARTIEEYDRVLVPVQTILAGGEPSTAGSLAYVSGGGGLLLTLRYRAGVLEAFRMNGRHAGAWRLPESAYWIMAAFSNDYLFAFGVRKSPRGSHRPSKRSARKAPVELHRFPLPTELTAPLVPQTNGEGATDLSEL
;
A
#
# COMPACT_ATOMS: atom_id res chain seq x y z
N ASP A 1 62.26 -40.25 -7.78
CA ASP A 1 62.98 -40.29 -6.50
C ASP A 1 64.21 -41.19 -6.63
N HIS A 2 65.42 -40.63 -6.49
CA HIS A 2 66.68 -41.40 -6.55
C HIS A 2 66.95 -42.22 -5.27
N TRP A 3 66.25 -41.93 -4.17
CA TRP A 3 66.44 -42.57 -2.87
C TRP A 3 65.38 -43.64 -2.53
N ARG A 4 64.33 -43.79 -3.35
CA ARG A 4 63.19 -44.71 -3.10
C ARG A 4 62.56 -44.56 -1.70
N LEU A 5 62.66 -43.39 -1.10
CA LEU A 5 62.07 -43.09 0.22
C LEU A 5 60.59 -42.73 0.08
N GLU A 6 60.18 -42.20 -1.08
CA GLU A 6 58.79 -41.99 -1.43
C GLU A 6 58.24 -43.22 -2.18
N LYS A 7 57.41 -44.02 -1.50
CA LYS A 7 56.57 -45.02 -2.17
C LYS A 7 55.58 -44.29 -3.08
N HIS A 8 55.31 -44.83 -4.26
CA HIS A 8 54.30 -44.29 -5.16
C HIS A 8 52.96 -44.17 -4.42
N GLY A 9 52.21 -43.08 -4.69
CA GLY A 9 50.90 -42.85 -4.09
C GLY A 9 49.95 -44.03 -4.22
N ASP A 10 50.12 -44.79 -5.30
CA ASP A 10 49.39 -46.03 -5.60
C ASP A 10 49.55 -47.11 -4.50
N ASP A 11 50.72 -47.20 -3.86
CA ASP A 11 51.00 -48.24 -2.86
C ASP A 11 50.28 -48.01 -1.52
N ARG A 12 49.84 -46.78 -1.23
CA ARG A 12 49.16 -46.44 0.04
C ARG A 12 47.65 -46.33 -0.10
N GLY A 13 47.11 -46.51 -1.31
CA GLY A 13 45.69 -46.27 -1.59
C GLY A 13 45.26 -44.83 -1.32
N LEU A 14 46.22 -43.89 -1.24
CA LEU A 14 45.94 -42.47 -1.02
C LEU A 14 45.58 -41.85 -2.36
N TYR A 15 44.28 -41.74 -2.61
CA TYR A 15 43.74 -41.26 -3.89
C TYR A 15 44.30 -39.88 -4.30
N GLU A 16 44.70 -39.05 -3.33
CA GLU A 16 45.28 -37.72 -3.56
C GLU A 16 46.62 -37.74 -4.31
N LEU A 17 47.36 -38.85 -4.22
CA LEU A 17 48.69 -39.00 -4.81
C LEU A 17 48.67 -39.81 -6.12
N GLN A 18 47.52 -40.34 -6.52
CA GLN A 18 47.38 -41.02 -7.81
C GLN A 18 47.44 -40.00 -8.95
N GLN A 19 48.18 -40.32 -10.02
CA GLN A 19 48.21 -39.50 -11.23
C GLN A 19 46.90 -39.64 -12.01
N VAL A 20 45.85 -39.01 -11.49
CA VAL A 20 44.56 -38.90 -12.16
C VAL A 20 44.60 -37.66 -13.05
N ALA A 21 44.08 -37.79 -14.28
CA ALA A 21 43.91 -36.68 -15.20
C ALA A 21 43.30 -35.47 -14.47
N VAL A 22 43.84 -34.27 -14.70
CA VAL A 22 43.49 -33.06 -13.92
C VAL A 22 41.98 -32.86 -13.84
N GLY A 23 41.24 -33.07 -14.94
CA GLY A 23 39.78 -32.95 -14.98
C GLY A 23 38.97 -33.95 -14.13
N MET A 24 39.57 -35.07 -13.74
CA MET A 24 38.94 -36.14 -12.96
C MET A 24 39.25 -36.04 -11.45
N ARG A 25 40.14 -35.11 -11.04
CA ARG A 25 40.44 -34.87 -9.62
C ARG A 25 39.19 -34.46 -8.86
N ARG A 26 38.99 -34.99 -7.65
CA ARG A 26 37.78 -34.79 -6.83
C ARG A 26 37.44 -33.33 -6.60
N HIS A 27 38.42 -32.49 -6.27
CA HIS A 27 38.19 -31.06 -6.03
C HIS A 27 37.73 -30.32 -7.30
N ILE A 28 38.26 -30.67 -8.48
CA ILE A 28 37.79 -30.12 -9.76
C ILE A 28 36.37 -30.60 -10.07
N ARG A 29 36.04 -31.87 -9.78
CA ARG A 29 34.66 -32.39 -9.90
C ARG A 29 33.69 -31.67 -8.97
N LEU A 30 34.07 -31.45 -7.71
CA LEU A 30 33.27 -30.69 -6.74
C LEU A 30 33.08 -29.24 -7.19
N ALA A 31 34.14 -28.57 -7.62
CA ALA A 31 34.06 -27.20 -8.14
C ALA A 31 33.15 -27.11 -9.39
N ARG A 32 33.23 -28.08 -10.31
CA ARG A 32 32.34 -28.15 -11.48
C ARG A 32 30.88 -28.40 -11.10
N ARG A 33 30.61 -29.31 -10.14
CA ARG A 33 29.25 -29.56 -9.60
C ARG A 33 28.69 -28.30 -8.94
N ALA A 34 29.48 -27.60 -8.13
CA ALA A 34 29.09 -26.34 -7.49
C ALA A 34 28.85 -25.21 -8.51
N ALA A 35 29.70 -25.10 -9.54
CA ALA A 35 29.50 -24.13 -10.62
C ALA A 35 28.19 -24.40 -11.39
N LEU A 36 27.89 -25.66 -11.71
CA LEU A 36 26.64 -26.05 -12.38
C LEU A 36 25.41 -25.74 -11.50
N GLN A 37 25.50 -26.00 -10.19
CA GLN A 37 24.46 -25.62 -9.23
C GLN A 37 24.18 -24.12 -9.24
N PHE A 38 25.24 -23.32 -9.15
CA PHE A 38 25.14 -21.87 -9.16
C PHE A 38 24.53 -21.36 -10.46
N GLN A 39 24.93 -21.91 -11.61
CA GLN A 39 24.36 -21.54 -12.91
C GLN A 39 22.88 -21.89 -13.03
N CYS A 40 22.47 -23.06 -12.53
CA CYS A 40 21.06 -23.43 -12.51
C CYS A 40 20.26 -22.50 -11.58
N PHE A 41 20.82 -22.15 -10.42
CA PHE A 41 20.21 -21.18 -9.53
C PHE A 41 20.05 -19.81 -10.19
N ASP A 42 21.10 -19.26 -10.80
CA ASP A 42 21.06 -17.98 -11.53
C ASP A 42 20.01 -18.02 -12.66
N ALA A 43 19.93 -19.14 -13.39
CA ALA A 43 18.93 -19.32 -14.44
C ALA A 43 17.49 -19.24 -13.90
N PHE A 44 17.20 -19.90 -12.78
CA PHE A 44 15.88 -19.82 -12.14
C PHE A 44 15.62 -18.46 -11.50
N ALA A 45 16.64 -17.77 -10.98
CA ALA A 45 16.51 -16.43 -10.44
C ALA A 45 16.10 -15.43 -11.53
N ARG A 46 16.70 -15.50 -12.73
CA ARG A 46 16.32 -14.68 -13.89
C ARG A 46 14.90 -14.98 -14.37
N LEU A 47 14.53 -16.25 -14.43
CA LEU A 47 13.18 -16.67 -14.78
C LEU A 47 12.16 -16.10 -13.78
N ALA A 48 12.44 -16.21 -12.48
CA ALA A 48 11.61 -15.65 -11.42
C ALA A 48 11.50 -14.13 -11.51
N MET A 49 12.61 -13.44 -11.78
CA MET A 49 12.64 -11.99 -11.98
C MET A 49 11.79 -11.57 -13.18
N SER A 50 11.92 -12.23 -14.33
CA SER A 50 11.10 -11.94 -15.52
C SER A 50 9.60 -12.11 -15.26
N PHE A 51 9.19 -13.21 -14.60
CA PHE A 51 7.80 -13.42 -14.20
C PHE A 51 7.32 -12.38 -13.18
N GLY A 52 8.15 -12.05 -12.19
CA GLY A 52 7.86 -11.03 -11.18
C GLY A 52 7.65 -9.66 -11.81
N THR A 53 8.54 -9.24 -12.72
CA THR A 53 8.42 -7.98 -13.44
C THR A 53 7.16 -7.93 -14.30
N HIS A 54 6.80 -9.03 -14.98
CA HIS A 54 5.52 -9.12 -15.69
C HIS A 54 4.31 -8.91 -14.77
N GLN A 55 4.30 -9.55 -13.60
CA GLN A 55 3.23 -9.38 -12.62
C GLN A 55 3.19 -7.95 -12.07
N LEU A 56 4.35 -7.35 -11.81
CA LEU A 56 4.46 -5.96 -11.37
C LEU A 56 3.90 -4.99 -12.41
N LEU A 57 4.24 -5.15 -13.69
CA LEU A 57 3.71 -4.32 -14.79
C LEU A 57 2.18 -4.42 -14.86
N PHE A 58 1.62 -5.62 -14.69
CA PHE A 58 0.17 -5.77 -14.61
C PHE A 58 -0.41 -5.14 -13.35
N ALA A 59 0.22 -5.29 -12.19
CA ALA A 59 -0.25 -4.66 -10.96
C ALA A 59 -0.29 -3.13 -11.10
N LEU A 60 0.78 -2.52 -11.63
CA LEU A 60 0.85 -1.09 -11.92
C LEU A 60 -0.20 -0.64 -12.94
N MET A 61 -0.44 -1.44 -13.99
CA MET A 61 -1.52 -1.19 -14.94
C MET A 61 -2.90 -1.16 -14.25
N HIS A 62 -3.22 -2.15 -13.41
CA HIS A 62 -4.50 -2.16 -12.69
C HIS A 62 -4.60 -1.03 -11.67
N TYR A 63 -3.50 -0.68 -10.99
CA TYR A 63 -3.43 0.45 -10.07
C TYR A 63 -3.72 1.77 -10.80
N ALA A 64 -3.04 2.03 -11.93
CA ALA A 64 -3.26 3.23 -12.73
C ALA A 64 -4.70 3.31 -13.25
N LEU A 65 -5.27 2.19 -13.71
CA LEU A 65 -6.68 2.14 -14.12
C LEU A 65 -7.64 2.37 -12.96
N GLY A 66 -7.37 1.82 -11.77
CA GLY A 66 -8.17 2.06 -10.57
C GLY A 66 -8.11 3.52 -10.12
N TYR A 67 -6.90 4.03 -9.91
CA TYR A 67 -6.66 5.38 -9.43
C TYR A 67 -7.20 6.43 -10.43
N LEU A 68 -6.65 6.47 -11.65
CA LEU A 68 -6.98 7.54 -12.61
C LEU A 68 -8.40 7.42 -13.17
N CYS A 69 -8.91 6.20 -13.47
CA CYS A 69 -10.27 6.09 -14.01
C CYS A 69 -11.34 6.11 -12.92
N VAL A 70 -11.16 5.40 -11.80
CA VAL A 70 -12.24 5.23 -10.80
C VAL A 70 -12.25 6.37 -9.79
N GLN A 71 -11.08 6.81 -9.32
CA GLN A 71 -10.99 7.92 -8.37
C GLN A 71 -11.12 9.25 -9.10
N ASP A 72 -10.22 9.53 -10.05
CA ASP A 72 -10.13 10.84 -10.71
C ASP A 72 -11.10 11.02 -11.89
N GLY A 73 -11.58 9.91 -12.49
CA GLY A 73 -12.51 9.95 -13.61
C GLY A 73 -11.85 10.27 -14.97
N VAL A 74 -10.53 10.18 -15.07
CA VAL A 74 -9.76 10.55 -16.28
C VAL A 74 -9.39 9.28 -17.07
N PHE A 75 -10.29 8.84 -17.95
CA PHE A 75 -10.15 7.55 -18.65
C PHE A 75 -8.99 7.49 -19.66
N TRP A 76 -8.81 8.54 -20.48
CA TRP A 76 -7.85 8.50 -21.58
C TRP A 76 -6.38 8.38 -21.13
N PRO A 77 -5.88 9.17 -20.16
CA PRO A 77 -4.52 9.01 -19.65
C PRO A 77 -4.28 7.61 -19.07
N ALA A 78 -5.26 7.08 -18.33
CA ALA A 78 -5.16 5.75 -17.77
C ALA A 78 -5.10 4.65 -18.85
N ALA A 79 -5.88 4.79 -19.93
CA ALA A 79 -5.85 3.89 -21.07
C ALA A 79 -4.50 3.94 -21.82
N CYS A 80 -3.91 5.13 -21.95
CA CYS A 80 -2.58 5.30 -22.52
C CYS A 80 -1.51 4.59 -21.68
N ILE A 81 -1.51 4.80 -20.35
CA ILE A 81 -0.59 4.12 -19.43
C ILE A 81 -0.76 2.60 -19.50
N ALA A 82 -2.01 2.11 -19.50
CA ALA A 82 -2.28 0.69 -19.61
C ALA A 82 -1.78 0.08 -20.92
N SER A 83 -1.98 0.79 -22.03
CA SER A 83 -1.46 0.39 -23.36
C SER A 83 0.06 0.31 -23.37
N MET A 84 0.75 1.32 -22.81
CA MET A 84 2.20 1.32 -22.70
C MET A 84 2.71 0.13 -21.88
N MET A 85 2.11 -0.13 -20.71
CA MET A 85 2.50 -1.25 -19.86
C MET A 85 2.28 -2.62 -20.54
N ALA A 86 1.19 -2.78 -21.30
CA ALA A 86 0.94 -4.00 -22.06
C ALA A 86 1.92 -4.18 -23.23
N CYS A 87 2.30 -3.10 -23.92
CA CYS A 87 3.33 -3.13 -24.95
C CYS A 87 4.69 -3.53 -24.37
N ILE A 88 5.11 -2.93 -23.25
CA ILE A 88 6.35 -3.29 -22.55
C ILE A 88 6.30 -4.76 -22.12
N SER A 89 5.21 -5.21 -21.51
CA SER A 89 5.04 -6.61 -21.13
C SER A 89 5.12 -7.56 -22.33
N THR A 90 4.53 -7.21 -23.47
CA THR A 90 4.59 -8.05 -24.68
C THR A 90 6.01 -8.09 -25.26
N MET A 91 6.72 -6.95 -25.23
CA MET A 91 8.13 -6.90 -25.65
C MET A 91 9.02 -7.74 -24.74
N MET A 92 8.80 -7.71 -23.42
CA MET A 92 9.52 -8.57 -22.49
C MET A 92 9.28 -10.05 -22.78
N LEU A 93 8.05 -10.48 -23.07
CA LEU A 93 7.78 -11.87 -23.49
C LEU A 93 8.59 -12.26 -24.73
N HIS A 94 8.78 -11.34 -25.68
CA HIS A 94 9.53 -11.61 -26.90
C HIS A 94 11.04 -11.72 -26.67
N VAL A 95 11.59 -10.88 -25.78
CA VAL A 95 13.02 -10.86 -25.46
C VAL A 95 13.40 -12.07 -24.60
N ASP A 96 12.57 -12.41 -23.62
CA ASP A 96 12.92 -13.39 -22.59
C ASP A 96 12.70 -14.85 -23.03
N PHE A 97 11.70 -15.13 -23.87
CA PHE A 97 11.35 -16.49 -24.26
C PHE A 97 11.66 -16.80 -25.73
N SER A 98 12.24 -17.97 -25.99
CA SER A 98 12.35 -18.54 -27.33
C SER A 98 11.15 -19.45 -27.59
N MET A 99 9.97 -18.85 -27.78
CA MET A 99 8.74 -19.59 -28.10
C MET A 99 8.62 -19.85 -29.60
N THR A 100 7.86 -20.89 -29.96
CA THR A 100 7.38 -21.03 -31.35
C THR A 100 6.47 -19.86 -31.71
N ARG A 101 6.35 -19.53 -33.01
CA ARG A 101 5.49 -18.42 -33.47
C ARG A 101 4.04 -18.55 -32.95
N LEU A 102 3.52 -19.77 -32.84
CA LEU A 102 2.17 -20.03 -32.32
C LEU A 102 2.05 -19.81 -30.80
N GLU A 103 3.02 -20.29 -30.02
CA GLU A 103 3.07 -20.05 -28.57
C GLU A 103 3.21 -18.53 -28.29
N GLN A 104 4.00 -17.84 -29.10
CA GLN A 104 4.20 -16.40 -28.99
C GLN A 104 2.94 -15.61 -29.35
N THR A 105 2.28 -15.91 -30.48
CA THR A 105 1.04 -15.23 -30.85
C THR A 105 -0.06 -15.50 -29.83
N PHE A 106 -0.14 -16.73 -29.29
CA PHE A 106 -1.05 -17.06 -28.20
C PHE A 106 -0.74 -16.26 -26.93
N GLY A 107 0.53 -16.21 -26.49
CA GLY A 107 0.95 -15.44 -25.32
C GLY A 107 0.63 -13.95 -25.43
N SER A 108 0.89 -13.35 -26.59
CA SER A 108 0.54 -11.96 -26.88
C SER A 108 -0.98 -11.75 -26.90
N ALA A 109 -1.73 -12.62 -27.58
CA ALA A 109 -3.19 -12.52 -27.66
C ALA A 109 -3.86 -12.62 -26.28
N VAL A 110 -3.40 -13.55 -25.43
CA VAL A 110 -3.89 -13.68 -24.06
C VAL A 110 -3.55 -12.42 -23.24
N THR A 111 -2.34 -11.88 -23.37
CA THR A 111 -1.93 -10.64 -22.69
C THR A 111 -2.80 -9.44 -23.08
N PHE A 112 -2.98 -9.20 -24.39
CA PHE A 112 -3.81 -8.10 -24.90
C PHE A 112 -5.29 -8.26 -24.55
N SER A 113 -5.84 -9.47 -24.64
CA SER A 113 -7.24 -9.72 -24.27
C SER A 113 -7.53 -9.41 -22.80
N GLY A 114 -6.59 -9.68 -21.89
CA GLY A 114 -6.71 -9.31 -20.47
C GLY A 114 -6.72 -7.79 -20.27
N MET A 115 -5.88 -7.06 -21.00
CA MET A 115 -5.87 -5.59 -20.95
C MET A 115 -7.17 -5.01 -21.51
N LEU A 116 -7.59 -5.44 -22.70
CA LEU A 116 -8.79 -4.91 -23.36
C LEU A 116 -10.06 -5.20 -22.55
N SER A 117 -10.16 -6.37 -21.94
CA SER A 117 -11.27 -6.70 -21.03
C SER A 117 -11.25 -5.84 -19.76
N THR A 118 -10.08 -5.56 -19.19
CA THR A 118 -9.96 -4.67 -18.02
C THR A 118 -10.35 -3.23 -18.38
N LEU A 119 -9.86 -2.71 -19.50
CA LEU A 119 -10.25 -1.39 -20.02
C LEU A 119 -11.75 -1.31 -20.26
N ARG A 120 -12.35 -2.35 -20.84
CA ARG A 120 -13.79 -2.44 -21.06
C ARG A 120 -14.57 -2.44 -19.74
N ALA A 121 -14.12 -3.21 -18.75
CA ALA A 121 -14.76 -3.27 -17.43
C ALA A 121 -14.73 -1.90 -16.75
N VAL A 122 -13.58 -1.22 -16.76
CA VAL A 122 -13.41 0.11 -16.18
C VAL A 122 -14.23 1.15 -16.95
N TRP A 123 -14.23 1.12 -18.28
CA TRP A 123 -15.04 2.01 -19.11
C TRP A 123 -16.54 1.83 -18.84
N LEU A 124 -17.01 0.59 -18.71
CA LEU A 124 -18.41 0.30 -18.35
C LEU A 124 -18.74 0.86 -16.97
N HIS A 125 -17.84 0.70 -16.00
CA HIS A 125 -17.99 1.23 -14.65
C HIS A 125 -18.10 2.76 -14.64
N THR A 126 -17.20 3.45 -15.35
CA THR A 126 -17.13 4.92 -15.33
C THR A 126 -18.23 5.59 -16.14
N THR A 127 -18.52 5.10 -17.36
CA THR A 127 -19.49 5.75 -18.26
C THR A 127 -20.93 5.48 -17.87
N LYS A 128 -21.26 4.22 -17.57
CA LYS A 128 -22.67 3.86 -17.33
C LYS A 128 -23.13 4.15 -15.91
N GLY A 129 -22.24 4.30 -14.91
CA GLY A 129 -22.52 4.68 -13.50
C GLY A 129 -23.42 3.71 -12.70
N LYS A 130 -24.29 2.99 -13.41
CA LYS A 130 -25.10 1.83 -13.10
C LYS A 130 -25.00 0.91 -14.33
N ALA A 131 -23.78 0.57 -14.77
CA ALA A 131 -23.63 -0.54 -15.71
C ALA A 131 -24.45 -1.70 -15.17
N SER A 132 -25.23 -2.37 -16.04
CA SER A 132 -25.99 -3.52 -15.58
C SER A 132 -24.99 -4.49 -14.94
N PRO A 133 -25.21 -4.96 -13.70
CA PRO A 133 -24.29 -5.87 -13.04
C PRO A 133 -23.99 -7.10 -13.92
N ASN A 134 -24.93 -7.44 -14.80
CA ASN A 134 -24.80 -8.46 -15.83
C ASN A 134 -23.68 -8.20 -16.84
N GLU A 135 -23.50 -6.97 -17.34
CA GLU A 135 -22.42 -6.67 -18.29
C GLU A 135 -21.05 -6.80 -17.61
N LEU A 136 -20.91 -6.27 -16.39
CA LEU A 136 -19.66 -6.37 -15.64
C LEU A 136 -19.36 -7.83 -15.25
N ALA A 137 -20.40 -8.60 -14.90
CA ALA A 137 -20.31 -10.02 -14.60
C ALA A 137 -19.88 -10.88 -15.80
N MET A 138 -20.10 -10.42 -17.03
CA MET A 138 -19.58 -11.09 -18.23
C MET A 138 -18.12 -10.76 -18.52
N VAL A 139 -17.68 -9.53 -18.25
CA VAL A 139 -16.32 -9.07 -18.60
C VAL A 139 -15.28 -9.51 -17.57
N LEU A 140 -15.60 -9.47 -16.27
CA LEU A 140 -14.67 -9.84 -15.19
C LEU A 140 -14.08 -11.26 -15.34
N PRO A 141 -14.87 -12.31 -15.63
CA PRO A 141 -14.34 -13.66 -15.85
C PRO A 141 -13.30 -13.72 -16.97
N VAL A 142 -13.45 -12.90 -18.03
CA VAL A 142 -12.49 -12.85 -19.14
C VAL A 142 -11.15 -12.28 -18.68
N VAL A 143 -11.16 -11.27 -17.80
CA VAL A 143 -9.93 -10.70 -17.20
C VAL A 143 -9.19 -11.78 -16.42
N TYR A 144 -9.87 -12.46 -15.49
CA TYR A 144 -9.29 -13.51 -14.66
C TYR A 144 -8.82 -14.72 -15.49
N LEU A 145 -9.62 -15.14 -16.48
CA LEU A 145 -9.29 -16.25 -17.36
C LEU A 145 -8.07 -15.94 -18.24
N SER A 146 -7.93 -14.70 -18.71
CA SER A 146 -6.74 -14.26 -19.44
C SER A 146 -5.48 -14.35 -18.56
N LYS A 147 -5.52 -13.85 -17.31
CA LYS A 147 -4.38 -13.94 -16.38
C LYS A 147 -4.01 -15.38 -16.03
N PHE A 148 -5.01 -16.19 -15.74
CA PHE A 148 -4.84 -17.62 -15.52
C PHE A 148 -4.20 -18.31 -16.73
N SER A 149 -4.72 -18.06 -17.93
CA SER A 149 -4.24 -18.67 -19.18
C SER A 149 -2.81 -18.24 -19.50
N TRP A 150 -2.47 -16.97 -19.26
CA TRP A 150 -1.12 -16.46 -19.45
C TRP A 150 -0.13 -17.16 -18.52
N LEU A 151 -0.40 -17.19 -17.20
CA LEU A 151 0.48 -17.86 -16.23
C LEU A 151 0.65 -19.35 -16.53
N LEU A 152 -0.45 -20.04 -16.87
CA LEU A 152 -0.40 -21.47 -17.19
C LEU A 152 0.39 -21.73 -18.49
N ASN A 153 0.21 -20.88 -19.51
CA ASN A 153 0.97 -20.98 -20.74
C ASN A 153 2.45 -20.68 -20.52
N SER A 154 2.78 -19.63 -19.76
CA SER A 154 4.17 -19.28 -19.42
C SER A 154 4.84 -20.40 -18.63
N LEU A 155 4.16 -21.03 -17.67
CA LEU A 155 4.69 -22.18 -16.92
C LEU A 155 4.94 -23.40 -17.84
N ARG A 156 4.05 -23.67 -18.79
CA ARG A 156 4.26 -24.72 -19.80
C ARG A 156 5.38 -24.38 -20.79
N ALA A 157 5.46 -23.11 -21.17
CA ALA A 157 6.48 -22.60 -22.09
C ALA A 157 7.88 -22.61 -21.47
N CYS A 158 8.01 -22.65 -20.14
CA CYS A 158 9.33 -22.80 -19.50
C CYS A 158 10.01 -24.14 -19.85
N GLY A 159 9.24 -25.18 -20.21
CA GLY A 159 9.77 -26.46 -20.67
C GLY A 159 10.81 -27.05 -19.72
N MET A 160 10.44 -27.22 -18.44
CA MET A 160 11.31 -27.84 -17.44
C MET A 160 11.43 -29.35 -17.73
N ASP A 161 12.27 -29.67 -18.69
CA ASP A 161 12.62 -31.04 -19.03
C ASP A 161 13.86 -31.44 -18.23
N GLU A 162 13.81 -32.62 -17.61
CA GLU A 162 15.02 -33.21 -17.04
C GLU A 162 15.90 -33.66 -18.20
N GLU A 163 17.12 -33.14 -18.29
CA GLU A 163 18.06 -33.62 -19.29
C GLU A 163 18.43 -35.08 -18.99
N ALA A 164 18.12 -35.97 -19.93
CA ALA A 164 18.24 -37.42 -19.74
C ALA A 164 19.66 -37.90 -19.39
N ARG A 165 20.70 -37.12 -19.74
CA ARG A 165 22.11 -37.50 -19.50
C ARG A 165 22.67 -36.98 -18.18
N THR A 166 22.30 -35.76 -17.78
CA THR A 166 22.91 -35.10 -16.62
C THR A 166 22.00 -35.15 -15.39
N GLY A 167 20.71 -35.42 -15.57
CA GLY A 167 19.69 -35.31 -14.53
C GLY A 167 19.45 -33.85 -14.10
N VAL A 168 19.97 -32.89 -14.85
CA VAL A 168 19.85 -31.46 -14.55
C VAL A 168 18.54 -30.93 -15.12
N VAL A 169 17.83 -30.13 -14.34
CA VAL A 169 16.60 -29.46 -14.76
C VAL A 169 16.93 -28.02 -15.14
N LEU A 170 16.80 -27.68 -16.42
CA LEU A 170 17.06 -26.33 -16.94
C LEU A 170 15.84 -25.81 -17.73
N PRO A 171 15.54 -24.49 -17.65
CA PRO A 171 14.47 -23.89 -18.44
C PRO A 171 14.94 -23.65 -19.88
N MET A 172 14.95 -24.72 -20.69
CA MET A 172 15.57 -24.75 -22.03
C MET A 172 14.93 -23.79 -23.05
N LYS A 173 13.72 -23.30 -22.78
CA LYS A 173 12.99 -22.38 -23.68
C LYS A 173 13.18 -20.90 -23.33
N PHE A 174 13.99 -20.58 -22.31
CA PHE A 174 14.24 -19.21 -21.88
C PHE A 174 15.54 -18.68 -22.50
N ARG A 175 15.40 -17.69 -23.38
CA ARG A 175 16.50 -17.23 -24.23
C ARG A 175 17.61 -16.54 -23.43
N ALA A 176 17.24 -15.76 -22.40
CA ALA A 176 18.19 -15.07 -21.53
C ALA A 176 19.03 -16.03 -20.66
N VAL A 177 18.59 -17.28 -20.49
CA VAL A 177 19.35 -18.36 -19.84
C VAL A 177 20.30 -19.03 -20.83
N LEU A 178 19.85 -19.25 -22.07
CA LEU A 178 20.68 -19.82 -23.14
C LEU A 178 21.82 -18.90 -23.59
N TYR A 179 21.71 -17.59 -23.38
CA TYR A 179 22.78 -16.63 -23.69
C TYR A 179 23.95 -16.66 -22.71
N LEU A 180 23.87 -17.42 -21.62
CA LEU A 180 25.06 -17.71 -20.83
C LEU A 180 25.93 -18.69 -21.61
N ASP A 181 27.09 -18.21 -22.06
CA ASP A 181 28.14 -18.99 -22.77
C ASP A 181 28.47 -20.32 -22.06
N VAL A 182 28.23 -20.35 -20.76
CA VAL A 182 28.42 -21.50 -19.88
C VAL A 182 27.57 -22.72 -20.22
N PHE A 183 26.45 -22.53 -20.92
CA PHE A 183 25.60 -23.61 -21.44
C PHE A 183 25.90 -23.95 -22.91
N GLY A 184 26.99 -23.43 -23.49
CA GLY A 184 27.36 -23.69 -24.89
C GLY A 184 27.53 -25.18 -25.24
N TRP A 185 27.74 -26.04 -24.25
CA TRP A 185 27.75 -27.50 -24.42
C TRP A 185 26.39 -28.08 -24.82
N LEU A 186 25.26 -27.44 -24.46
CA LEU A 186 23.91 -27.86 -24.90
C LEU A 186 23.72 -27.67 -26.41
N ALA A 187 24.33 -26.64 -27.00
CA ALA A 187 24.30 -26.43 -28.44
C ALA A 187 25.21 -27.41 -29.20
N LYS A 188 26.26 -27.92 -28.55
CA LYS A 188 27.29 -28.82 -29.12
C LYS A 188 26.95 -30.31 -28.99
N SER A 189 25.67 -30.71 -28.88
CA SER A 189 25.30 -32.14 -28.99
C SER A 189 24.77 -32.51 -30.38
N PRO A 190 25.62 -32.62 -31.43
CA PRO A 190 25.23 -33.20 -32.70
C PRO A 190 25.28 -34.71 -32.59
N ALA A 191 24.26 -35.35 -32.01
CA ALA A 191 24.20 -36.81 -32.03
C ALA A 191 22.77 -37.35 -32.03
N SER A 192 22.44 -38.02 -33.15
CA SER A 192 21.47 -39.12 -33.25
C SER A 192 19.98 -38.78 -33.42
N ARG A 193 19.64 -37.86 -34.33
CA ARG A 193 18.37 -37.96 -35.10
C ARG A 193 18.66 -38.28 -36.57
N SER A 194 19.47 -39.29 -36.82
CA SER A 194 19.49 -39.98 -38.11
C SER A 194 18.53 -41.16 -38.03
N THR A 195 17.25 -40.91 -38.28
CA THR A 195 16.37 -41.96 -38.79
C THR A 195 16.71 -42.09 -40.28
N PRO A 196 17.17 -43.26 -40.78
CA PRO A 196 17.39 -43.45 -42.20
C PRO A 196 16.02 -43.51 -42.87
N MET A 197 15.58 -42.39 -43.44
CA MET A 197 14.41 -42.39 -44.31
C MET A 197 14.86 -43.01 -45.64
N MET A 198 14.19 -44.11 -45.97
CA MET A 198 14.49 -45.06 -47.04
C MET A 198 15.04 -44.46 -48.34
N ALA A 199 16.12 -45.09 -48.80
CA ALA A 199 16.46 -45.16 -50.20
C ALA A 199 15.34 -45.87 -51.00
N ARG A 200 14.77 -45.20 -52.01
CA ARG A 200 14.18 -45.85 -53.18
C ARG A 200 14.20 -44.93 -54.41
N ARG A 201 15.22 -45.17 -55.27
CA ARG A 201 15.30 -45.01 -56.75
C ARG A 201 14.89 -43.65 -57.37
N HIS A 202 15.60 -43.07 -58.33
CA HIS A 202 16.13 -43.67 -59.56
C HIS A 202 17.30 -42.83 -60.13
N LEU A 203 18.22 -43.56 -60.77
CA LEU A 203 19.28 -43.11 -61.67
C LEU A 203 18.77 -42.20 -62.79
N LEU A 204 19.54 -41.16 -63.17
CA LEU A 204 20.26 -41.06 -64.46
C LEU A 204 20.95 -39.69 -64.65
N GLN A 205 22.23 -39.79 -65.05
CA GLN A 205 22.96 -38.96 -66.05
C GLN A 205 23.48 -37.53 -65.76
N SER A 206 24.80 -37.52 -65.50
CA SER A 206 25.92 -36.77 -66.15
C SER A 206 26.05 -35.21 -66.08
N PRO A 207 27.30 -34.69 -65.86
CA PRO A 207 27.71 -33.27 -65.92
C PRO A 207 28.21 -32.89 -67.35
N PRO A 208 28.86 -31.73 -67.67
CA PRO A 208 29.37 -30.58 -66.88
C PRO A 208 28.91 -29.19 -67.43
N ALA A 209 29.18 -28.02 -66.83
CA ALA A 209 30.45 -27.29 -66.83
C ALA A 209 30.33 -25.93 -66.08
N GLU A 210 31.44 -25.48 -65.49
CA GLU A 210 31.78 -24.09 -65.10
C GLU A 210 31.86 -23.15 -66.33
N PRO A 211 31.90 -21.79 -66.22
CA PRO A 211 32.51 -21.00 -65.13
C PRO A 211 31.79 -19.70 -64.66
N GLU A 212 32.33 -19.16 -63.55
CA GLU A 212 32.35 -17.80 -62.97
C GLU A 212 32.23 -16.55 -63.92
N PRO A 213 32.25 -15.27 -63.43
CA PRO A 213 31.78 -14.64 -62.17
C PRO A 213 31.10 -13.25 -62.43
N ASN A 214 30.87 -12.47 -61.35
CA ASN A 214 30.62 -11.01 -61.25
C ASN A 214 29.15 -10.55 -61.06
N GLN A 215 28.83 -10.01 -59.88
CA GLN A 215 28.55 -8.57 -59.71
C GLN A 215 28.26 -8.17 -58.25
N GLU A 216 28.76 -6.99 -57.91
CA GLU A 216 28.75 -6.26 -56.63
C GLU A 216 27.35 -5.86 -56.09
N PRO A 217 27.28 -5.45 -54.80
CA PRO A 217 26.03 -5.20 -54.08
C PRO A 217 25.65 -3.70 -54.03
N GLU A 218 24.35 -3.37 -53.97
CA GLU A 218 23.79 -2.04 -53.60
C GLU A 218 22.25 -2.19 -53.42
N PRO A 219 21.49 -1.28 -52.76
CA PRO A 219 21.14 -1.41 -51.35
C PRO A 219 19.63 -1.51 -51.05
N TYR A 220 19.34 -1.67 -49.77
CA TYR A 220 18.03 -1.73 -49.11
C TYR A 220 17.01 -0.67 -49.55
N SER A 221 15.81 -1.14 -49.91
CA SER A 221 14.61 -0.31 -50.09
C SER A 221 13.63 -0.51 -48.93
N THR A 222 13.41 0.57 -48.19
CA THR A 222 12.18 1.04 -47.52
C THR A 222 10.98 0.09 -47.40
N LEU A 223 10.67 -0.28 -46.15
CA LEU A 223 9.40 -0.88 -45.72
C LEU A 223 8.27 0.16 -45.77
N SER A 224 7.30 -0.07 -46.67
CA SER A 224 6.01 0.62 -46.68
C SER A 224 5.00 -0.12 -45.78
N PHE A 225 4.32 0.67 -44.96
CA PHE A 225 3.30 0.25 -44.01
C PHE A 225 1.98 0.04 -44.78
N SER A 226 1.49 -1.20 -44.84
CA SER A 226 0.18 -1.52 -45.42
C SER A 226 -0.88 -1.64 -44.31
N LYS A 227 -1.90 -0.78 -44.44
CA LYS A 227 -3.21 -0.91 -43.81
C LYS A 227 -3.99 -2.00 -44.54
N GLU A 228 -4.61 -2.93 -43.82
CA GLU A 228 -6.02 -3.31 -43.99
C GLU A 228 -6.37 -4.57 -43.19
N ALA A 229 -7.52 -4.49 -42.50
CA ALA A 229 -8.66 -5.39 -42.65
C ALA A 229 -9.30 -5.77 -41.30
N THR A 230 -10.15 -4.88 -40.82
CA THR A 230 -11.36 -5.20 -40.06
C THR A 230 -12.40 -5.80 -40.99
N SER A 231 -12.81 -7.06 -40.79
CA SER A 231 -14.21 -7.49 -40.91
C SER A 231 -14.37 -8.95 -40.44
N LEU A 232 -15.60 -9.29 -40.04
CA LEU A 232 -16.15 -10.62 -39.73
C LEU A 232 -15.95 -11.16 -38.30
N ALA A 233 -16.99 -11.03 -37.48
CA ALA A 233 -17.92 -12.15 -37.26
C ALA A 233 -19.02 -11.76 -36.25
N GLU A 234 -20.18 -11.36 -36.76
CA GLU A 234 -21.47 -11.54 -36.08
C GLU A 234 -22.10 -12.83 -36.60
N GLY A 235 -22.61 -13.67 -35.69
CA GLY A 235 -23.50 -14.77 -36.04
C GLY A 235 -23.23 -16.05 -35.27
N SER A 236 -23.93 -16.23 -34.15
CA SER A 236 -24.64 -17.47 -33.77
C SER A 236 -24.74 -17.59 -32.24
N LEU A 237 -25.89 -17.18 -31.72
CA LEU A 237 -26.24 -17.30 -30.31
C LEU A 237 -27.56 -18.09 -30.25
N ARG A 238 -27.47 -19.41 -30.08
CA ARG A 238 -28.59 -20.24 -29.59
C ARG A 238 -28.11 -21.58 -29.02
N ARG A 239 -28.54 -21.83 -27.78
CA ARG A 239 -28.51 -23.06 -26.95
C ARG A 239 -27.18 -23.49 -26.33
N GLY A 240 -27.18 -23.48 -24.99
CA GLY A 240 -26.21 -24.22 -24.17
C GLY A 240 -26.49 -24.08 -22.66
N ARG A 241 -27.63 -24.59 -22.17
CA ARG A 241 -27.77 -24.94 -20.74
C ARG A 241 -26.96 -26.22 -20.52
N GLY A 242 -25.94 -26.16 -19.67
CA GLY A 242 -25.20 -27.35 -19.21
C GLY A 242 -23.69 -27.17 -19.13
N PHE A 243 -23.17 -26.16 -18.44
CA PHE A 243 -21.72 -25.91 -18.37
C PHE A 243 -21.04 -26.35 -17.05
N LEU A 244 -21.77 -26.85 -16.05
CA LEU A 244 -21.17 -27.29 -14.78
C LEU A 244 -20.66 -28.75 -14.77
N GLY A 245 -21.04 -29.58 -15.74
CA GLY A 245 -20.62 -30.99 -15.82
C GLY A 245 -19.26 -31.22 -16.48
N HIS A 246 -18.82 -30.32 -17.37
CA HIS A 246 -17.63 -30.56 -18.21
C HIS A 246 -16.30 -30.14 -17.58
N ALA A 247 -16.30 -29.25 -16.58
CA ALA A 247 -15.08 -28.78 -15.93
C ALA A 247 -14.32 -29.89 -15.20
N LYS A 248 -15.04 -30.88 -14.62
CA LYS A 248 -14.42 -32.07 -14.00
C LYS A 248 -13.78 -33.01 -15.03
N GLN A 249 -14.36 -33.16 -16.22
CA GLN A 249 -13.79 -33.99 -17.29
C GLN A 249 -12.59 -33.35 -17.98
N LEU A 250 -12.54 -32.02 -18.09
CA LEU A 250 -11.40 -31.32 -18.69
C LEU A 250 -10.15 -31.36 -17.79
N ALA A 251 -10.34 -31.25 -16.47
CA ALA A 251 -9.26 -31.39 -15.50
C ALA A 251 -8.65 -32.81 -15.48
N GLN A 252 -9.45 -33.85 -15.75
CA GLN A 252 -8.95 -35.23 -15.86
C GLN A 252 -8.23 -35.52 -17.19
N LYS A 253 -8.59 -34.85 -18.28
CA LYS A 253 -7.92 -35.00 -19.59
C LYS A 253 -6.61 -34.20 -19.73
N LEU A 254 -6.47 -33.08 -19.01
CA LEU A 254 -5.28 -32.22 -19.08
C LEU A 254 -4.11 -32.69 -18.18
N PHE A 255 -4.33 -33.68 -17.32
CA PHE A 255 -3.29 -34.29 -16.48
C PHE A 255 -3.34 -35.82 -16.55
N PRO A 256 -2.75 -36.45 -17.59
CA PRO A 256 -2.58 -37.90 -17.57
C PRO A 256 -1.63 -38.27 -16.42
N ARG A 257 -2.18 -38.88 -15.36
CA ARG A 257 -1.41 -39.54 -14.30
C ARG A 257 -0.50 -40.59 -14.96
N ARG A 258 0.80 -40.29 -15.12
CA ARG A 258 1.81 -41.33 -15.29
C ARG A 258 1.86 -42.13 -14.00
N ARG A 259 1.38 -43.38 -14.04
CA ARG A 259 1.56 -44.35 -12.96
C ARG A 259 3.06 -44.71 -12.87
N PRO A 260 3.67 -44.75 -11.68
CA PRO A 260 4.96 -45.41 -11.53
C PRO A 260 4.70 -46.92 -11.59
N HIS A 261 5.30 -47.61 -12.56
CA HIS A 261 5.43 -49.06 -12.50
C HIS A 261 6.56 -49.38 -11.53
N SER A 262 6.23 -49.68 -10.28
CA SER A 262 7.06 -50.55 -9.44
C SER A 262 6.59 -51.99 -9.64
N ARG A 263 7.30 -52.72 -10.51
CA ARG A 263 7.29 -54.18 -10.51
C ARG A 263 8.70 -54.63 -10.19
N SER A 264 8.86 -55.26 -9.02
CA SER A 264 10.02 -56.08 -8.70
C SER A 264 10.10 -57.22 -9.70
N LEU A 265 11.22 -57.32 -10.41
CA LEU A 265 11.62 -58.51 -11.15
C LEU A 265 13.03 -58.85 -10.68
N GLU A 266 13.08 -59.76 -9.72
CA GLU A 266 14.19 -60.67 -9.52
C GLU A 266 14.31 -61.51 -10.79
N ALA A 267 15.40 -61.33 -11.53
CA ALA A 267 15.80 -62.21 -12.62
C ALA A 267 17.31 -62.40 -12.55
N GLN A 268 17.71 -63.60 -12.12
CA GLN A 268 19.04 -64.16 -12.33
C GLN A 268 19.38 -64.10 -13.82
N TYR A 269 20.58 -63.62 -14.15
CA TYR A 269 21.17 -63.78 -15.47
C TYR A 269 22.60 -64.29 -15.34
N GLU A 270 22.84 -65.48 -15.88
CA GLU A 270 24.15 -66.03 -16.20
C GLU A 270 24.79 -65.27 -17.38
N PRO A 271 26.13 -65.25 -17.50
CA PRO A 271 26.82 -64.59 -18.61
C PRO A 271 26.92 -65.50 -19.85
N ILE A 272 26.50 -65.00 -21.00
CA ILE A 272 26.85 -65.53 -22.33
C ILE A 272 27.92 -64.61 -22.94
N PRO A 273 29.02 -65.14 -23.52
CA PRO A 273 30.06 -64.31 -24.11
C PRO A 273 29.67 -63.90 -25.53
N PHE A 274 29.75 -62.61 -25.84
CA PHE A 274 29.76 -62.13 -27.22
C PHE A 274 31.11 -61.49 -27.53
N ALA A 275 31.91 -62.23 -28.30
CA ALA A 275 32.99 -61.69 -29.10
C ALA A 275 32.36 -60.92 -30.28
N GLY A 276 32.63 -59.61 -30.35
CA GLY A 276 32.16 -58.74 -31.41
C GLY A 276 33.16 -57.63 -31.66
N VAL A 277 34.05 -57.86 -32.63
CA VAL A 277 35.03 -56.89 -33.12
C VAL A 277 34.28 -55.71 -33.76
N CYS A 278 34.41 -54.52 -33.16
CA CYS A 278 34.06 -53.25 -33.80
C CYS A 278 35.34 -52.46 -34.07
N THR A 279 35.80 -52.49 -35.32
CA THR A 279 36.80 -51.55 -35.83
C THR A 279 36.12 -50.21 -36.11
N ARG A 280 36.40 -49.20 -35.27
CA ARG A 280 36.02 -47.81 -35.57
C ARG A 280 37.26 -46.93 -35.59
N SER A 281 37.72 -46.67 -36.81
CA SER A 281 38.71 -45.64 -37.12
C SER A 281 38.09 -44.27 -36.87
N SER A 282 38.53 -43.62 -35.80
CA SER A 282 38.42 -42.17 -35.63
C SER A 282 39.78 -41.69 -35.14
N LYS A 283 40.55 -41.05 -36.03
CA LYS A 283 41.82 -40.42 -35.70
C LYS A 283 41.56 -39.21 -34.80
N SER A 284 41.45 -39.43 -33.49
CA SER A 284 41.83 -38.41 -32.52
C SER A 284 43.34 -38.51 -32.36
N LYS A 285 44.05 -37.39 -32.53
CA LYS A 285 45.47 -37.31 -32.16
C LYS A 285 45.55 -37.55 -30.66
N LEU A 286 45.99 -38.75 -30.27
CA LEU A 286 46.33 -39.08 -28.90
C LEU A 286 47.46 -38.12 -28.49
N ILE A 287 47.19 -37.21 -27.57
CA ILE A 287 48.21 -36.34 -26.98
C ILE A 287 49.11 -37.25 -26.15
N ASP A 288 50.40 -37.30 -26.49
CA ASP A 288 51.40 -38.08 -25.77
C ASP A 288 51.61 -37.47 -24.37
N PRO A 289 51.22 -38.18 -23.28
CA PRO A 289 51.29 -37.66 -21.92
C PRO A 289 52.72 -37.43 -21.41
N THR A 290 53.73 -37.84 -22.18
CA THR A 290 55.15 -37.60 -21.85
C THR A 290 55.64 -36.18 -22.18
N SER A 291 54.83 -35.34 -22.84
CA SER A 291 55.28 -34.02 -23.34
C SER A 291 55.06 -32.83 -22.40
N VAL A 292 54.44 -33.01 -21.23
CA VAL A 292 54.13 -31.90 -20.30
C VAL A 292 55.06 -31.97 -19.09
N ALA A 293 56.20 -31.29 -19.17
CA ALA A 293 57.13 -31.16 -18.06
C ALA A 293 56.59 -30.15 -17.02
N PRO A 294 56.44 -30.51 -15.73
CA PRO A 294 56.10 -29.57 -14.68
C PRO A 294 57.24 -28.55 -14.50
N THR A 295 56.91 -27.26 -14.55
CA THR A 295 57.90 -26.16 -14.56
C THR A 295 58.19 -25.59 -13.18
N GLY A 296 57.44 -25.99 -12.14
CA GLY A 296 57.61 -25.46 -10.79
C GLY A 296 57.63 -26.54 -9.69
N PRO A 297 58.22 -26.24 -8.52
CA PRO A 297 58.31 -27.16 -7.37
C PRO A 297 56.94 -27.56 -6.78
N GLY A 298 55.86 -26.85 -7.14
CA GLY A 298 54.47 -27.21 -6.82
C GLY A 298 53.77 -28.10 -7.86
N GLY A 299 54.46 -28.58 -8.90
CA GLY A 299 53.83 -29.33 -9.99
C GLY A 299 53.01 -28.46 -10.94
N GLU A 300 53.29 -27.17 -10.99
CA GLU A 300 52.64 -26.20 -11.87
C GLU A 300 52.95 -26.50 -13.34
N ILE A 301 51.89 -26.60 -14.15
CA ILE A 301 52.00 -26.76 -15.60
C ILE A 301 52.04 -25.35 -16.20
N GLY A 302 53.20 -24.91 -16.69
CA GLY A 302 53.40 -23.53 -17.20
C GLY A 302 52.48 -23.14 -18.37
N HIS A 303 52.03 -24.11 -19.16
CA HIS A 303 50.98 -23.92 -20.17
C HIS A 303 49.99 -25.09 -20.11
N PRO A 304 48.78 -24.90 -19.53
CA PRO A 304 47.76 -25.93 -19.60
C PRO A 304 47.42 -26.19 -21.08
N PRO A 305 47.21 -27.46 -21.49
CA PRO A 305 46.90 -27.76 -22.90
C PRO A 305 45.64 -27.00 -23.34
N GLU A 306 45.67 -26.43 -24.55
CA GLU A 306 44.50 -25.81 -25.17
C GLU A 306 43.35 -26.82 -25.19
N GLY A 307 42.35 -26.61 -24.33
CA GLY A 307 41.22 -27.54 -24.12
C GLY A 307 41.12 -28.19 -22.74
N ALA A 308 42.06 -27.99 -21.82
CA ALA A 308 41.99 -28.54 -20.45
C ALA A 308 40.72 -28.11 -19.67
N PHE A 309 40.14 -26.98 -20.06
CA PHE A 309 38.90 -26.43 -19.52
C PHE A 309 37.72 -26.49 -20.49
N GLU A 310 37.85 -27.13 -21.65
CA GLU A 310 36.71 -27.37 -22.54
C GLU A 310 35.75 -28.38 -21.90
N CYS A 311 34.47 -27.99 -21.77
CA CYS A 311 33.41 -28.83 -21.19
C CYS A 311 33.23 -30.19 -21.90
N THR A 312 33.72 -30.34 -23.13
CA THR A 312 33.61 -31.55 -23.95
C THR A 312 34.65 -32.62 -23.65
N THR A 313 35.71 -32.33 -22.89
CA THR A 313 36.76 -33.31 -22.55
C THR A 313 36.38 -34.26 -21.41
N TYR A 314 35.22 -34.05 -20.78
CA TYR A 314 34.72 -34.87 -19.69
C TYR A 314 33.73 -35.92 -20.21
N ASP A 315 34.16 -37.18 -20.32
CA ASP A 315 33.28 -38.30 -20.60
C ASP A 315 32.71 -38.86 -19.28
N ARG A 316 31.45 -38.51 -19.00
CA ARG A 316 30.76 -38.86 -17.76
C ARG A 316 30.37 -40.34 -17.68
N THR A 317 30.38 -41.05 -18.81
CA THR A 317 29.96 -42.47 -18.85
C THR A 317 30.86 -43.38 -18.00
N HIS A 318 32.08 -42.94 -17.71
CA HIS A 318 33.05 -43.72 -16.94
C HIS A 318 32.92 -43.57 -15.40
N ASP A 319 32.23 -42.53 -14.91
CA ASP A 319 32.14 -42.21 -13.47
C ASP A 319 31.00 -42.96 -12.76
N ASP A 320 29.87 -43.21 -13.43
CA ASP A 320 28.72 -43.94 -12.84
C ASP A 320 29.06 -45.42 -12.55
N ASP A 321 29.98 -46.00 -13.33
CA ASP A 321 30.48 -47.37 -13.11
C ASP A 321 31.58 -47.42 -12.03
N PHE A 322 32.33 -46.32 -11.83
CA PHE A 322 33.39 -46.24 -10.81
C PHE A 322 32.79 -46.06 -9.40
N GLU A 323 31.80 -45.17 -9.22
CA GLU A 323 31.10 -44.93 -7.94
C GLU A 323 30.36 -46.18 -7.43
N ARG A 324 29.92 -47.11 -8.31
CA ARG A 324 29.32 -48.38 -7.89
C ARG A 324 30.31 -49.40 -7.33
N SER A 325 31.60 -49.29 -7.63
CA SER A 325 32.60 -50.34 -7.34
C SER A 325 33.36 -50.14 -6.02
N HIS A 326 33.33 -48.94 -5.43
CA HIS A 326 34.03 -48.64 -4.19
C HIS A 326 33.05 -48.12 -3.13
N GLY A 327 32.60 -49.03 -2.26
CA GLY A 327 31.76 -48.76 -1.09
C GLY A 327 32.47 -48.00 0.04
N SER A 328 33.28 -47.00 -0.29
CA SER A 328 33.84 -46.08 0.71
C SER A 328 32.72 -45.22 1.27
N GLU A 329 32.61 -45.14 2.60
CA GLU A 329 31.74 -44.21 3.33
C GLU A 329 32.02 -42.77 2.87
N GLU A 330 31.29 -42.33 1.87
CA GLU A 330 31.34 -40.94 1.42
C GLU A 330 30.84 -40.08 2.58
N ILE A 331 31.63 -39.06 2.95
CA ILE A 331 31.22 -38.02 3.89
C ILE A 331 30.09 -37.25 3.20
N ILE A 332 28.87 -37.76 3.32
CA ILE A 332 27.65 -37.19 2.81
C ILE A 332 27.36 -35.98 3.70
N SER A 333 27.70 -34.79 3.23
CA SER A 333 27.04 -33.61 3.76
C SER A 333 25.55 -33.81 3.47
N GLY A 334 24.65 -33.58 4.44
CA GLY A 334 23.21 -33.90 4.29
C GLY A 334 22.52 -33.24 3.08
N GLN A 335 23.22 -32.34 2.37
CA GLN A 335 22.79 -31.67 1.15
C GLN A 335 23.13 -32.44 -0.14
N ASP A 336 24.06 -33.40 -0.15
CA ASP A 336 24.48 -34.12 -1.37
C ASP A 336 23.40 -35.07 -1.93
N ARG A 337 22.42 -35.46 -1.12
CA ARG A 337 21.27 -36.28 -1.57
C ARG A 337 20.23 -35.47 -2.36
N LEU A 338 20.24 -34.15 -2.26
CA LEU A 338 19.31 -33.31 -3.01
C LEU A 338 19.89 -33.10 -4.41
N ARG A 339 19.22 -33.64 -5.44
CA ARG A 339 19.57 -33.38 -6.84
C ARG A 339 19.76 -31.88 -7.03
N PRO A 340 20.99 -31.39 -7.29
CA PRO A 340 21.35 -30.02 -6.95
C PRO A 340 20.63 -28.91 -7.72
N THR A 341 19.89 -29.27 -8.76
CA THR A 341 19.20 -28.36 -9.68
C THR A 341 17.68 -28.57 -9.65
N ALA A 342 17.22 -29.65 -9.02
CA ALA A 342 15.81 -29.98 -8.94
C ALA A 342 15.06 -29.12 -7.92
N LEU A 343 15.74 -28.64 -6.86
CA LEU A 343 15.10 -27.86 -5.81
C LEU A 343 14.62 -26.48 -6.31
N PRO A 344 15.47 -25.63 -6.92
CA PRO A 344 15.03 -24.31 -7.41
C PRO A 344 13.91 -24.43 -8.44
N GLY A 345 14.02 -25.38 -9.38
CA GLY A 345 12.97 -25.65 -10.37
C GLY A 345 11.65 -26.07 -9.73
N LYS A 346 11.67 -26.97 -8.73
CA LYS A 346 10.45 -27.38 -8.00
C LYS A 346 9.85 -26.22 -7.20
N VAL A 347 10.68 -25.39 -6.56
CA VAL A 347 10.22 -24.22 -5.80
C VAL A 347 9.56 -23.22 -6.74
N PHE A 348 10.21 -22.85 -7.85
CA PHE A 348 9.65 -21.98 -8.87
C PHE A 348 8.34 -22.54 -9.45
N GLN A 349 8.31 -23.84 -9.77
CA GLN A 349 7.12 -24.50 -10.29
C GLN A 349 5.95 -24.44 -9.31
N ARG A 350 6.20 -24.76 -8.03
CA ARG A 350 5.17 -24.77 -6.99
C ARG A 350 4.66 -23.36 -6.69
N ALA A 351 5.55 -22.37 -6.61
CA ALA A 351 5.18 -20.97 -6.41
C ALA A 351 4.34 -20.44 -7.58
N THR A 352 4.75 -20.70 -8.81
CA THR A 352 4.00 -20.29 -10.00
C THR A 352 2.67 -21.03 -10.12
N LEU A 353 2.64 -22.32 -9.79
CA LEU A 353 1.40 -23.11 -9.75
C LEU A 353 0.43 -22.60 -8.67
N LEU A 354 0.94 -22.19 -7.50
CA LEU A 354 0.11 -21.56 -6.47
C LEU A 354 -0.53 -20.27 -7.00
N LEU A 355 0.22 -19.42 -7.71
CA LEU A 355 -0.34 -18.24 -8.36
C LEU A 355 -1.42 -18.60 -9.38
N VAL A 356 -1.18 -19.62 -10.22
CA VAL A 356 -2.18 -20.15 -11.17
C VAL A 356 -3.46 -20.59 -10.44
N VAL A 357 -3.32 -21.28 -9.31
CA VAL A 357 -4.46 -21.72 -8.48
C VAL A 357 -5.19 -20.53 -7.88
N LEU A 358 -4.49 -19.52 -7.36
CA LEU A 358 -5.11 -18.31 -6.82
C LEU A 358 -5.93 -17.56 -7.88
N TRP A 359 -5.42 -17.44 -9.11
CA TRP A 359 -6.17 -16.86 -10.23
C TRP A 359 -7.37 -17.72 -10.64
N ALA A 360 -7.26 -19.05 -10.57
CA ALA A 360 -8.38 -19.95 -10.81
C ALA A 360 -9.46 -19.86 -9.72
N VAL A 361 -9.06 -19.71 -8.46
CA VAL A 361 -9.98 -19.48 -7.33
C VAL A 361 -10.67 -18.13 -7.50
N ALA A 362 -9.95 -17.07 -7.86
CA ALA A 362 -10.54 -15.75 -8.14
C ALA A 362 -11.60 -15.79 -9.26
N LEU A 363 -11.43 -16.67 -10.26
CA LEU A 363 -12.43 -16.91 -11.30
C LEU A 363 -13.69 -17.63 -10.76
N ALA A 364 -13.53 -18.50 -9.75
CA ALA A 364 -14.59 -19.30 -9.17
C ALA A 364 -15.36 -18.59 -8.04
N VAL A 365 -14.74 -17.62 -7.36
CA VAL A 365 -15.40 -16.84 -6.30
C VAL A 365 -16.49 -15.97 -6.94
N PRO A 366 -17.77 -16.16 -6.57
CA PRO A 366 -18.84 -15.37 -7.15
C PRO A 366 -18.63 -13.90 -6.82
N ILE A 367 -18.86 -13.04 -7.82
CA ILE A 367 -18.73 -11.59 -7.71
C ILE A 367 -19.54 -11.04 -6.54
N GLU A 368 -20.64 -11.70 -6.16
CA GLU A 368 -21.47 -11.32 -5.00
C GLU A 368 -20.76 -11.51 -3.65
N LEU A 369 -19.97 -12.57 -3.48
CA LEU A 369 -19.18 -12.80 -2.26
C LEU A 369 -18.02 -11.80 -2.19
N LEU A 370 -17.39 -11.54 -3.34
CA LEU A 370 -16.33 -10.54 -3.42
C LEU A 370 -16.88 -9.13 -3.23
N HIS A 371 -18.07 -8.83 -3.76
CA HIS A 371 -18.72 -7.53 -3.59
C HIS A 371 -19.20 -7.34 -2.15
N SER A 372 -19.69 -8.36 -1.45
CA SER A 372 -20.02 -8.23 -0.03
C SER A 372 -18.77 -7.99 0.83
N PHE A 373 -17.65 -8.64 0.49
CA PHE A 373 -16.36 -8.43 1.16
C PHE A 373 -15.70 -7.08 0.81
N LEU A 374 -15.73 -6.65 -0.45
CA LEU A 374 -15.11 -5.40 -0.92
C LEU A 374 -16.01 -4.15 -0.79
N ALA A 375 -17.33 -4.33 -0.73
CA ALA A 375 -18.27 -3.24 -0.43
C ALA A 375 -18.31 -2.92 1.07
N GLN A 376 -17.53 -3.63 1.88
CA GLN A 376 -17.00 -3.14 3.15
C GLN A 376 -15.64 -2.53 2.84
N PRO A 377 -15.54 -1.22 2.54
CA PRO A 377 -14.24 -0.59 2.40
C PRO A 377 -13.56 -0.69 3.78
N PRO A 378 -12.34 -1.24 3.90
CA PRO A 378 -11.63 -1.27 5.17
C PRO A 378 -11.34 0.14 5.73
N ILE A 379 -11.56 1.20 4.93
CA ILE A 379 -11.42 2.61 5.30
C ILE A 379 -12.79 3.27 5.62
N ALA A 380 -13.91 2.69 5.19
CA ALA A 380 -15.24 3.29 5.45
C ALA A 380 -15.89 2.80 6.75
N ASP A 381 -15.29 1.87 7.49
CA ASP A 381 -15.70 1.64 8.88
C ASP A 381 -15.39 2.85 9.80
N ILE A 382 -14.60 3.82 9.31
CA ILE A 382 -14.46 5.14 9.95
C ILE A 382 -15.58 6.12 9.51
N TYR A 383 -16.21 5.92 8.35
CA TYR A 383 -17.24 6.83 7.84
C TYR A 383 -18.47 6.06 7.29
N PHE A 384 -19.51 6.00 8.13
CA PHE A 384 -20.90 5.66 7.82
C PHE A 384 -21.28 4.17 7.76
N HIS A 385 -21.47 3.56 8.94
CA HIS A 385 -22.51 2.54 9.16
C HIS A 385 -23.60 3.06 10.10
N GLY A 386 -24.49 3.90 9.55
CA GLY A 386 -25.80 4.18 10.13
C GLY A 386 -26.77 3.06 9.77
N GLY A 387 -26.53 1.86 10.28
CA GLY A 387 -27.51 0.78 10.26
C GLY A 387 -28.58 1.06 11.29
N SER A 388 -29.76 1.48 10.86
CA SER A 388 -30.96 1.48 11.69
C SER A 388 -31.33 0.02 11.99
N GLU A 389 -30.69 -0.56 12.99
CA GLU A 389 -31.14 -1.82 13.58
C GLU A 389 -32.41 -1.54 14.36
N LYS A 390 -33.54 -1.85 13.72
CA LYS A 390 -34.79 -2.13 14.41
C LYS A 390 -34.64 -3.49 15.12
N SER A 391 -33.89 -3.54 16.22
CA SER A 391 -33.89 -4.69 17.13
C SER A 391 -34.64 -4.32 18.41
N GLY A 392 -35.52 -5.21 18.85
CA GLY A 392 -36.46 -4.98 19.93
C GLY A 392 -35.79 -4.69 21.26
N SER A 393 -36.15 -3.52 21.81
CA SER A 393 -36.00 -3.03 23.18
C SER A 393 -35.90 -4.12 24.27
N LEU A 394 -34.66 -4.49 24.63
CA LEU A 394 -34.28 -4.73 26.02
C LEU A 394 -33.53 -3.48 26.49
N ARG A 395 -34.04 -2.85 27.55
CA ARG A 395 -33.58 -1.56 28.08
C ARG A 395 -32.28 -1.81 28.87
N GLU A 396 -31.17 -1.91 28.17
CA GLU A 396 -29.83 -1.99 28.75
C GLU A 396 -29.50 -0.65 29.43
N VAL A 397 -29.54 -0.62 30.76
CA VAL A 397 -29.12 0.56 31.54
C VAL A 397 -27.60 0.65 31.43
N ARG A 398 -27.11 1.60 30.63
CA ARG A 398 -25.68 1.89 30.54
C ARG A 398 -25.30 2.81 31.70
N ALA A 399 -24.38 2.37 32.55
CA ALA A 399 -23.73 3.22 33.55
C ALA A 399 -22.29 3.46 33.10
N VAL A 400 -21.79 4.69 33.25
CA VAL A 400 -20.38 5.03 33.03
C VAL A 400 -19.69 5.03 34.37
N VAL A 401 -18.52 4.41 34.44
CA VAL A 401 -17.67 4.43 35.64
C VAL A 401 -16.84 5.72 35.59
N GLY A 402 -17.26 6.77 36.30
CA GLY A 402 -16.42 7.94 36.55
C GLY A 402 -15.40 7.65 37.67
N SER A 403 -14.44 8.54 37.88
CA SER A 403 -13.63 8.56 39.11
C SER A 403 -14.06 9.78 39.92
N ASP A 404 -14.39 9.61 41.20
CA ASP A 404 -14.69 10.73 42.09
C ASP A 404 -13.44 11.62 42.31
N ILE A 405 -13.59 12.70 43.08
CA ILE A 405 -12.47 13.60 43.45
C ILE A 405 -11.33 12.89 44.19
N ASN A 406 -11.55 11.68 44.71
CA ASN A 406 -10.57 10.86 45.42
C ASN A 406 -10.01 9.74 44.52
N GLY A 407 -10.39 9.69 43.24
CA GLY A 407 -9.97 8.64 42.30
C GLY A 407 -10.69 7.30 42.46
N LEU A 408 -11.78 7.23 43.22
CA LEU A 408 -12.58 6.00 43.38
C LEU A 408 -13.61 5.85 42.25
N PRO A 409 -13.84 4.64 41.73
CA PRO A 409 -14.81 4.41 40.67
C PRO A 409 -16.24 4.67 41.15
N GLU A 410 -16.90 5.69 40.59
CA GLU A 410 -18.30 6.05 40.82
C GLU A 410 -19.13 5.66 39.59
N LEU A 411 -20.21 4.90 39.77
CA LEU A 411 -21.12 4.55 38.69
C LEU A 411 -22.12 5.69 38.49
N THR A 412 -21.92 6.52 37.48
CA THR A 412 -22.89 7.54 37.08
C THR A 412 -23.86 6.91 36.08
N PRO A 413 -25.16 6.75 36.41
CA PRO A 413 -26.13 6.26 35.44
C PRO A 413 -26.17 7.22 34.25
N ILE A 414 -25.98 6.70 33.03
CA ILE A 414 -26.29 7.48 31.83
C ILE A 414 -27.81 7.47 31.73
N GLU A 415 -28.44 8.49 32.30
CA GLU A 415 -29.84 8.72 32.00
C GLU A 415 -29.96 8.96 30.48
N ASP A 416 -30.81 8.16 29.82
CA ASP A 416 -31.20 8.33 28.43
C ASP A 416 -32.00 9.65 28.27
N HIS A 417 -31.34 10.79 28.49
CA HIS A 417 -31.89 12.14 28.34
C HIS A 417 -32.13 12.53 26.88
N THR A 418 -32.09 11.57 25.96
CA THR A 418 -32.27 11.78 24.51
C THR A 418 -33.57 12.49 24.14
N LYS A 419 -34.57 12.51 25.05
CA LYS A 419 -35.86 13.18 24.83
C LYS A 419 -35.88 14.69 25.07
N SER A 420 -34.85 15.30 25.67
CA SER A 420 -34.82 16.76 25.87
C SER A 420 -33.39 17.33 25.87
N ILE A 421 -32.62 17.03 24.84
CA ILE A 421 -31.32 17.68 24.63
C ILE A 421 -31.58 19.06 24.01
N ALA A 422 -31.08 20.13 24.65
CA ALA A 422 -31.24 21.49 24.14
C ALA A 422 -30.59 21.63 22.75
N HIS A 423 -31.28 22.28 21.81
CA HIS A 423 -30.70 22.56 20.50
C HIS A 423 -29.76 23.76 20.58
N LEU A 424 -28.55 23.62 20.05
CA LEU A 424 -27.64 24.74 19.93
C LEU A 424 -28.09 25.66 18.79
N THR A 425 -28.58 26.84 19.13
CA THR A 425 -29.08 27.84 18.18
C THR A 425 -28.06 28.97 18.01
N GLY A 426 -28.29 29.87 17.03
CA GLY A 426 -27.41 31.02 16.82
C GLY A 426 -26.12 30.75 16.03
N GLY A 427 -25.97 29.58 15.42
CA GLY A 427 -24.82 29.26 14.56
C GLY A 427 -24.72 30.17 13.33
N MET A 428 -23.60 30.86 13.18
CA MET A 428 -23.27 31.65 12.00
C MET A 428 -22.29 30.88 11.11
N ARG A 429 -22.62 30.73 9.82
CA ARG A 429 -21.73 30.08 8.85
C ARG A 429 -20.55 30.98 8.49
N LEU A 430 -19.33 30.48 8.66
CA LEU A 430 -18.12 31.15 8.20
C LEU A 430 -17.89 30.87 6.72
N ARG A 431 -17.49 31.90 5.98
CA ARG A 431 -16.98 31.74 4.62
C ARG A 431 -15.49 31.41 4.68
N VAL A 432 -15.19 30.12 4.60
CA VAL A 432 -13.81 29.62 4.60
C VAL A 432 -13.24 29.58 3.19
N GLU A 433 -12.06 30.18 3.01
CA GLU A 433 -11.22 30.02 1.84
C GLU A 433 -10.21 28.92 2.12
N TRP A 434 -10.55 27.70 1.68
CA TRP A 434 -9.70 26.52 1.82
C TRP A 434 -8.46 26.60 0.92
N PRO A 435 -7.34 25.99 1.31
CA PRO A 435 -6.17 25.85 0.44
C PRO A 435 -6.53 25.22 -0.92
N LEU A 436 -5.90 25.69 -1.99
CA LEU A 436 -6.25 25.31 -3.37
C LEU A 436 -5.65 23.98 -3.85
N HIS A 437 -4.79 23.33 -3.05
CA HIS A 437 -4.18 22.08 -3.49
C HIS A 437 -5.24 20.96 -3.50
N SER A 438 -5.16 20.08 -4.51
CA SER A 438 -6.22 19.11 -4.82
C SER A 438 -6.41 18.01 -3.78
N ALA A 439 -5.56 17.94 -2.77
CA ALA A 439 -5.54 16.90 -1.76
C ALA A 439 -5.98 17.37 -0.37
N PHE A 440 -6.41 18.64 -0.21
CA PHE A 440 -6.74 19.17 1.11
C PHE A 440 -7.95 18.49 1.75
N VAL A 441 -7.74 17.76 2.85
CA VAL A 441 -8.81 17.12 3.64
C VAL A 441 -8.65 17.48 5.12
N PRO A 442 -9.48 18.39 5.67
CA PRO A 442 -9.32 18.79 7.07
C PRO A 442 -9.57 17.59 7.99
N ARG A 443 -8.57 17.24 8.81
CA ARG A 443 -8.56 16.11 9.75
C ARG A 443 -8.79 16.51 11.19
N ALA A 444 -8.31 17.70 11.55
CA ALA A 444 -8.44 18.26 12.89
C ALA A 444 -8.54 19.78 12.82
N ILE A 445 -9.23 20.37 13.80
CA ILE A 445 -9.42 21.81 13.94
C ILE A 445 -9.27 22.20 15.41
N SER A 446 -8.58 23.30 15.67
CA SER A 446 -8.49 23.92 16.99
C SER A 446 -8.47 25.44 16.84
N CYS A 447 -8.86 26.17 17.87
CA CYS A 447 -8.74 27.63 17.89
C CYS A 447 -8.02 28.11 19.15
N ASP A 448 -7.64 29.38 19.14
CA ASP A 448 -7.15 30.07 20.34
C ASP A 448 -8.28 30.33 21.34
N SER A 449 -7.91 30.79 22.53
CA SER A 449 -8.84 31.07 23.62
C SER A 449 -9.85 32.18 23.31
N LEU A 450 -9.53 33.07 22.37
CA LEU A 450 -10.40 34.17 21.94
C LEU A 450 -11.33 33.78 20.79
N GLY A 451 -11.02 32.68 20.07
CA GLY A 451 -11.74 32.27 18.87
C GLY A 451 -11.47 33.18 17.67
N GLU A 452 -10.37 33.94 17.70
CA GLU A 452 -9.94 34.81 16.60
C GLU A 452 -9.05 34.04 15.63
N SER A 453 -8.29 33.08 16.12
CA SER A 453 -7.34 32.28 15.34
C SER A 453 -7.80 30.84 15.25
N ILE A 454 -7.91 30.30 14.03
CA ILE A 454 -8.26 28.90 13.78
C ILE A 454 -7.09 28.22 13.09
N VAL A 455 -6.70 27.06 13.60
CA VAL A 455 -5.73 26.15 12.99
C VAL A 455 -6.44 24.89 12.54
N VAL A 456 -6.15 24.47 11.32
CA VAL A 456 -6.66 23.26 10.70
C VAL A 456 -5.49 22.40 10.25
N ALA A 457 -5.51 21.12 10.60
CA ALA A 457 -4.56 20.13 10.11
C ALA A 457 -5.17 19.30 8.99
N ASP A 458 -4.34 18.95 8.03
CA ASP A 458 -4.60 17.96 6.97
C ASP A 458 -3.53 16.84 7.09
N ASP A 459 -3.57 15.85 6.22
CA ASP A 459 -2.62 14.72 6.17
C ASP A 459 -1.17 15.17 5.93
N LEU A 460 -0.97 16.37 5.37
CA LEU A 460 0.35 16.85 4.92
C LEU A 460 0.83 18.15 5.60
N GLY A 461 -0.05 18.89 6.28
CA GLY A 461 0.28 20.27 6.66
C GLY A 461 -0.66 20.90 7.68
N LEU A 462 -0.16 21.96 8.31
CA LEU A 462 -0.90 22.82 9.23
C LEU A 462 -1.27 24.11 8.51
N TYR A 463 -2.49 24.57 8.71
CA TYR A 463 -3.01 25.81 8.13
C TYR A 463 -3.62 26.66 9.22
N ALA A 464 -3.24 27.92 9.29
CA ALA A 464 -3.77 28.87 10.27
C ALA A 464 -4.48 30.02 9.54
N GLY A 465 -5.58 30.52 10.11
CA GLY A 465 -6.34 31.65 9.57
C GLY A 465 -7.03 32.44 10.67
N VAL A 466 -7.12 33.76 10.47
CA VAL A 466 -7.81 34.67 11.41
C VAL A 466 -9.26 34.82 10.96
N VAL A 467 -10.18 34.78 11.91
CA VAL A 467 -11.60 35.03 11.69
C VAL A 467 -11.81 36.54 11.57
N GLU A 468 -12.01 37.01 10.34
CA GLU A 468 -12.26 38.41 10.05
C GLU A 468 -13.77 38.66 9.94
N GLU A 469 -14.25 39.71 10.63
CA GLU A 469 -15.56 40.29 10.35
C GLU A 469 -15.47 41.08 9.04
N ALA A 470 -16.00 40.51 7.96
CA ALA A 470 -16.10 41.26 6.72
C ALA A 470 -17.19 42.32 6.90
N LEU A 471 -16.75 43.57 7.13
CA LEU A 471 -17.62 44.72 6.95
C LEU A 471 -18.28 44.57 5.57
N PRO A 472 -19.61 44.74 5.47
CA PRO A 472 -20.28 44.70 4.18
C PRO A 472 -19.53 45.70 3.32
N LYS A 473 -18.90 45.25 2.22
CA LYS A 473 -18.36 46.17 1.24
C LYS A 473 -19.54 47.01 0.83
N VAL A 474 -19.62 48.24 1.34
CA VAL A 474 -20.50 49.26 0.80
C VAL A 474 -20.05 49.29 -0.64
N VAL A 475 -20.86 48.69 -1.51
CA VAL A 475 -20.68 48.83 -2.94
C VAL A 475 -20.87 50.32 -3.11
N GLU A 476 -19.76 51.06 -3.07
CA GLU A 476 -19.69 52.39 -3.62
C GLU A 476 -20.16 52.17 -5.05
N ASN A 477 -21.46 52.37 -5.25
CA ASN A 477 -22.08 52.51 -6.54
C ASN A 477 -21.35 53.70 -7.12
N LYS A 478 -20.21 53.42 -7.74
CA LYS A 478 -19.37 54.37 -8.45
C LYS A 478 -20.31 54.93 -9.48
N SER A 479 -20.82 56.12 -9.18
CA SER A 479 -21.90 56.79 -9.89
C SER A 479 -21.58 56.69 -11.36
N ALA A 480 -22.32 55.83 -12.05
CA ALA A 480 -22.32 55.82 -13.50
C ALA A 480 -22.63 57.26 -13.90
N ALA A 481 -21.72 57.86 -14.66
CA ALA A 481 -21.91 59.18 -15.22
C ALA A 481 -23.29 59.25 -15.89
N PRO A 482 -24.04 60.35 -15.72
CA PRO A 482 -25.37 60.48 -16.29
C PRO A 482 -25.25 60.61 -17.80
N SER A 483 -25.50 59.54 -18.54
CA SER A 483 -25.89 59.67 -19.94
C SER A 483 -27.39 59.97 -20.00
N HIS A 484 -27.72 61.23 -20.28
CA HIS A 484 -28.92 61.64 -21.02
C HIS A 484 -29.26 60.57 -22.08
N SER A 485 -30.48 60.15 -22.39
CA SER A 485 -31.82 60.72 -22.29
C SER A 485 -32.78 59.65 -22.80
N SER A 486 -33.95 59.45 -22.17
CA SER A 486 -35.18 59.06 -22.88
C SER A 486 -36.35 59.04 -21.90
N MET A 487 -37.20 60.05 -22.02
CA MET A 487 -38.55 60.09 -21.44
C MET A 487 -39.39 58.93 -22.00
N ALA A 488 -40.12 58.24 -21.12
CA ALA A 488 -41.57 58.03 -21.26
C ALA A 488 -42.09 57.17 -20.10
N ASP A 489 -42.91 57.84 -19.28
CA ASP A 489 -44.16 57.38 -18.64
C ASP A 489 -44.38 55.91 -18.27
N GLY A 490 -44.80 55.72 -17.02
CA GLY A 490 -45.50 54.52 -16.61
C GLY A 490 -45.57 54.34 -15.10
N SER A 491 -46.42 55.13 -14.46
CA SER A 491 -46.88 54.99 -13.07
C SER A 491 -47.04 53.55 -12.59
N GLN A 492 -46.42 53.19 -11.46
CA GLN A 492 -47.03 52.31 -10.47
C GLN A 492 -46.33 52.46 -9.11
N SER A 493 -47.00 53.21 -8.23
CA SER A 493 -46.77 53.23 -6.80
C SER A 493 -47.04 51.83 -6.23
N SER A 494 -45.98 51.08 -5.90
CA SER A 494 -46.08 49.92 -5.02
C SER A 494 -45.35 50.23 -3.73
N ALA A 495 -46.11 50.08 -2.64
CA ALA A 495 -45.71 50.33 -1.27
C ALA A 495 -44.35 49.72 -0.96
N GLU A 496 -43.43 50.57 -0.48
CA GLU A 496 -42.15 50.16 0.07
C GLU A 496 -42.38 49.27 1.30
N ASP A 497 -41.97 48.02 1.17
CA ASP A 497 -41.96 47.01 2.23
C ASP A 497 -40.81 47.30 3.22
N PRO A 498 -41.09 47.67 4.49
CA PRO A 498 -40.08 48.03 5.48
C PRO A 498 -39.28 46.84 6.04
N THR A 499 -39.34 45.67 5.40
CA THR A 499 -38.57 44.47 5.80
C THR A 499 -37.23 44.31 5.07
N LYS A 500 -36.58 45.41 4.67
CA LYS A 500 -35.16 45.39 4.25
C LYS A 500 -34.27 45.10 5.46
N ALA A 501 -34.19 43.82 5.83
CA ALA A 501 -33.33 43.31 6.88
C ALA A 501 -31.90 43.81 6.65
N ALA A 502 -31.34 44.49 7.65
CA ALA A 502 -29.97 44.98 7.63
C ALA A 502 -29.01 43.85 7.19
N PRO A 503 -28.03 44.13 6.31
CA PRO A 503 -27.09 43.12 5.85
C PRO A 503 -26.37 42.51 7.05
N ARG A 504 -26.59 41.20 7.27
CA ARG A 504 -25.90 40.47 8.34
C ARG A 504 -24.40 40.48 8.06
N SER A 505 -23.60 40.84 9.05
CA SER A 505 -22.14 40.73 8.99
C SER A 505 -21.75 39.29 8.60
N GLN A 506 -20.85 39.16 7.63
CA GLN A 506 -20.38 37.86 7.16
C GLN A 506 -18.97 37.62 7.71
N LEU A 507 -18.79 36.54 8.47
CA LEU A 507 -17.48 36.12 8.92
C LEU A 507 -16.71 35.43 7.78
N ARG A 508 -15.45 35.81 7.60
CA ARG A 508 -14.53 35.22 6.62
C ARG A 508 -13.34 34.62 7.34
N LEU A 509 -12.91 33.44 6.88
CA LEU A 509 -11.70 32.78 7.35
C LEU A 509 -10.83 32.47 6.13
N LYS A 510 -9.63 33.01 6.09
CA LYS A 510 -8.66 32.69 5.04
C LYS A 510 -7.54 31.86 5.64
N LEU A 511 -7.45 30.60 5.25
CA LEU A 511 -6.42 29.69 5.73
C LEU A 511 -5.14 29.88 4.93
N THR A 512 -4.03 30.08 5.63
CA THR A 512 -2.67 30.14 5.09
C THR A 512 -1.84 29.03 5.70
N GLU A 513 -0.93 28.45 4.93
CA GLU A 513 -0.02 27.41 5.42
C GLU A 513 0.82 27.97 6.57
N ALA A 514 0.83 27.27 7.70
CA ALA A 514 1.65 27.60 8.85
C ALA A 514 3.11 27.20 8.59
N LEU A 515 4.05 27.80 9.34
CA LEU A 515 5.46 27.45 9.22
C LEU A 515 5.67 25.95 9.47
N ALA A 516 6.40 25.28 8.58
CA ALA A 516 6.70 23.86 8.70
C ALA A 516 7.39 23.58 10.05
N CYS A 517 6.98 22.51 10.71
CA CYS A 517 7.59 22.02 11.94
C CYS A 517 8.50 20.84 11.58
N PRO A 518 9.84 21.00 11.57
CA PRO A 518 10.74 19.94 11.09
C PRO A 518 10.61 18.62 11.85
N ALA A 519 10.20 18.68 13.12
CA ALA A 519 9.95 17.49 13.94
C ALA A 519 8.72 16.67 13.53
N LEU A 520 7.94 17.15 12.57
CA LEU A 520 6.76 16.48 12.02
C LEU A 520 6.95 16.07 10.55
N GLU A 521 8.13 16.28 9.97
CA GLU A 521 8.38 15.94 8.58
C GLU A 521 8.33 14.41 8.37
N GLY A 522 7.42 13.96 7.49
CA GLY A 522 7.19 12.54 7.21
C GLY A 522 6.21 11.85 8.15
N GLU A 523 5.70 12.54 9.17
CA GLU A 523 4.71 12.00 10.11
C GLU A 523 3.28 12.37 9.70
N ALA A 524 2.33 11.44 9.90
CA ALA A 524 0.91 11.71 9.69
C ALA A 524 0.28 12.34 10.93
N TYR A 525 -0.52 13.39 10.75
CA TYR A 525 -1.17 14.10 11.86
C TYR A 525 -2.44 13.35 12.29
N GLY A 526 -2.49 12.97 13.57
CA GLY A 526 -3.66 12.35 14.19
C GLY A 526 -4.69 13.40 14.59
N ASP A 527 -4.29 14.34 15.44
CA ASP A 527 -5.15 15.43 15.94
C ASP A 527 -4.29 16.65 16.32
N ILE A 528 -4.91 17.82 16.49
CA ILE A 528 -4.22 19.05 16.88
C ILE A 528 -4.95 19.82 17.98
N THR A 529 -4.19 20.52 18.81
CA THR A 529 -4.74 21.53 19.73
C THR A 529 -3.85 22.76 19.81
N VAL A 530 -4.47 23.94 19.84
CA VAL A 530 -3.80 25.23 19.91
C VAL A 530 -3.70 25.66 21.37
N ASN A 531 -2.49 25.97 21.79
CA ASN A 531 -2.20 26.47 23.12
C ASN A 531 -1.53 27.84 23.03
N CYS A 532 -2.31 28.87 23.38
CA CYS A 532 -1.85 30.25 23.43
C CYS A 532 -1.64 30.69 24.88
N GLY A 533 -0.48 31.29 25.15
CA GLY A 533 -0.24 32.01 26.39
C GLY A 533 -0.88 33.40 26.38
N THR A 534 -0.90 34.05 27.55
CA THR A 534 -1.41 35.42 27.74
C THR A 534 -0.68 36.46 26.90
N HIS A 535 0.58 36.20 26.54
CA HIS A 535 1.42 37.11 25.75
C HIS A 535 1.26 36.96 24.23
N GLY A 536 0.23 36.26 23.75
CA GLY A 536 -0.02 36.04 22.32
C GLY A 536 0.93 35.03 21.66
N ASN A 537 1.83 34.40 22.43
CA ASN A 537 2.65 33.31 21.95
C ASN A 537 1.80 32.04 21.87
N CYS A 538 1.46 31.65 20.65
CA CYS A 538 0.70 30.44 20.37
C CYS A 538 1.62 29.30 19.89
N SER A 539 1.31 28.10 20.34
CA SER A 539 1.91 26.86 19.86
C SER A 539 0.82 25.85 19.52
N VAL A 540 1.08 25.00 18.54
CA VAL A 540 0.22 23.86 18.21
C VAL A 540 0.85 22.62 18.82
N LEU A 541 0.05 21.86 19.54
CA LEU A 541 0.36 20.51 19.95
C LEU A 541 -0.23 19.57 18.91
N VAL A 542 0.61 18.73 18.29
CA VAL A 542 0.21 17.79 17.25
C VAL A 542 0.36 16.38 17.79
N LEU A 543 -0.74 15.63 17.82
CA LEU A 543 -0.74 14.20 18.07
C LEU A 543 -0.33 13.49 16.78
N HIS A 544 0.70 12.66 16.82
CA HIS A 544 1.21 11.92 15.65
C HIS A 544 1.66 10.51 16.05
N ASN A 545 2.34 9.80 15.14
CA ASN A 545 2.77 8.41 15.33
C ASN A 545 1.64 7.52 15.89
N ARG A 546 0.46 7.58 15.25
CA ARG A 546 -0.75 6.81 15.64
C ARG A 546 -1.20 6.99 17.10
N GLY A 547 -0.95 8.16 17.67
CA GLY A 547 -1.36 8.49 19.03
C GLY A 547 -0.34 8.14 20.11
N GLU A 548 0.89 7.82 19.73
CA GLU A 548 1.98 7.49 20.67
C GLU A 548 2.82 8.71 21.05
N SER A 549 2.72 9.82 20.32
CA SER A 549 3.57 10.99 20.51
C SER A 549 2.83 12.30 20.32
N VAL A 550 3.26 13.33 21.05
CA VAL A 550 2.76 14.71 20.94
C VAL A 550 3.93 15.64 20.71
N THR A 551 3.91 16.41 19.62
CA THR A 551 4.93 17.43 19.33
C THR A 551 4.35 18.83 19.46
N GLN A 552 5.03 19.71 20.19
CA GLN A 552 4.78 21.15 20.24
C GLN A 552 5.53 21.88 19.13
N CYS A 553 4.81 22.64 18.33
CA CYS A 553 5.32 23.47 17.23
C CYS A 553 4.91 24.93 17.47
N SER A 554 5.84 25.88 17.36
CA SER A 554 5.53 27.31 17.52
C SER A 554 4.77 27.85 16.31
N LEU A 555 3.70 28.63 16.54
CA LEU A 555 3.03 29.40 15.50
C LEU A 555 3.68 30.78 15.38
N ALA A 556 4.88 30.84 14.80
CA ALA A 556 5.55 32.11 14.56
C ALA A 556 4.76 32.95 13.53
N GLY A 557 4.54 34.24 13.83
CA GLY A 557 3.89 35.18 12.93
C GLY A 557 2.35 35.19 12.95
N PHE A 558 1.73 34.48 13.90
CA PHE A 558 0.28 34.39 14.04
C PHE A 558 -0.24 35.18 15.26
N THR A 559 0.12 36.45 15.38
CA THR A 559 -0.48 37.33 16.40
C THR A 559 -1.66 38.08 15.80
N ALA A 560 -2.87 37.78 16.28
CA ALA A 560 -4.09 38.49 15.89
C ALA A 560 -3.91 40.01 16.12
N GLY A 561 -4.19 40.81 15.09
CA GLY A 561 -4.24 42.28 15.19
C GLY A 561 -2.94 43.05 14.90
N VAL A 562 -1.79 42.40 14.74
CA VAL A 562 -0.57 43.09 14.28
C VAL A 562 -0.41 42.84 12.79
N ALA A 563 -0.79 43.84 11.97
CA ALA A 563 -0.54 43.82 10.53
C ALA A 563 0.92 43.39 10.28
N PRO A 564 1.18 42.47 9.35
CA PRO A 564 2.51 41.86 9.16
C PRO A 564 3.55 42.96 8.98
N MET A 565 4.29 43.27 10.06
CA MET A 565 5.27 44.33 10.04
C MET A 565 6.29 43.98 8.97
N THR A 566 6.43 44.90 8.03
CA THR A 566 7.30 44.85 6.86
C THR A 566 8.67 44.25 7.17
N LYS A 567 8.90 43.01 6.68
CA LYS A 567 10.18 42.36 6.34
C LYS A 567 11.47 42.98 6.92
N GLY A 568 11.54 43.16 8.23
CA GLY A 568 12.82 43.35 8.92
C GLY A 568 13.42 41.97 9.13
N ALA A 569 14.56 41.68 8.52
CA ALA A 569 15.28 40.41 8.61
C ALA A 569 15.91 40.16 10.00
N GLY A 570 15.10 40.30 11.06
CA GLY A 570 15.46 39.84 12.39
C GLY A 570 15.58 38.32 12.37
N SER A 571 16.73 37.81 12.83
CA SER A 571 17.01 36.39 13.02
C SER A 571 15.83 35.70 13.74
N VAL A 572 15.00 34.99 12.97
CA VAL A 572 13.99 34.09 13.51
C VAL A 572 14.74 32.98 14.23
N SER A 573 14.81 33.06 15.56
CA SER A 573 15.35 31.97 16.38
C SER A 573 14.63 30.69 15.97
N LEU A 574 15.37 29.68 15.48
CA LEU A 574 14.79 28.40 15.09
C LEU A 574 13.93 27.90 16.25
N ALA A 575 12.62 27.84 16.02
CA ALA A 575 11.68 27.38 17.02
C ALA A 575 12.04 25.95 17.40
N THR A 576 12.43 25.74 18.65
CA THR A 576 12.72 24.40 19.18
C THR A 576 11.40 23.64 19.24
N ALA A 577 11.25 22.62 18.40
CA ALA A 577 10.15 21.68 18.54
C ALA A 577 10.42 20.77 19.74
N PHE A 578 9.37 20.49 20.53
CA PHE A 578 9.46 19.61 21.69
C PHE A 578 8.51 18.43 21.51
N THR A 579 9.00 17.20 21.69
CA THR A 579 8.19 15.99 21.56
C THR A 579 8.12 15.24 22.89
N TRP A 580 6.91 14.86 23.29
CA TRP A 580 6.62 13.93 24.37
C TRP A 580 6.12 12.60 23.80
N SER A 581 6.51 11.49 24.43
CA SER A 581 5.90 10.18 24.19
C SER A 581 4.73 9.98 25.15
N ILE A 582 3.66 9.31 24.72
CA ILE A 582 2.54 8.92 25.58
C ILE A 582 2.82 7.48 26.03
N GLY A 583 2.91 7.25 27.34
CA GLY A 583 3.07 5.91 27.87
C GLY A 583 1.88 5.04 27.45
N THR A 584 2.10 3.88 26.85
CA THR A 584 1.03 3.04 26.28
C THR A 584 0.55 1.92 27.22
N ALA A 585 1.26 1.69 28.32
CA ALA A 585 1.02 0.55 29.22
C ALA A 585 -0.37 0.53 29.89
N TRP A 586 -1.07 1.66 29.96
CA TRP A 586 -2.41 1.80 30.55
C TRP A 586 -3.55 1.73 29.52
N LEU A 587 -3.21 1.71 28.22
CA LEU A 587 -4.16 1.49 27.14
C LEU A 587 -4.55 0.01 27.12
N LYS A 588 -5.82 -0.27 26.83
CA LYS A 588 -6.27 -1.65 26.57
C LYS A 588 -5.62 -2.19 25.29
N THR A 589 -5.60 -3.50 25.12
CA THR A 589 -5.21 -4.13 23.85
C THR A 589 -6.07 -3.56 22.72
N ASP A 590 -5.44 -3.07 21.67
CA ASP A 590 -6.05 -2.40 20.50
C ASP A 590 -6.65 -1.00 20.76
N GLU A 591 -6.45 -0.44 21.95
CA GLU A 591 -6.81 0.95 22.24
C GLU A 591 -5.68 1.90 21.86
N ASN A 592 -6.01 2.99 21.18
CA ASN A 592 -5.07 4.03 20.81
C ASN A 592 -5.64 5.42 21.09
N VAL A 593 -4.76 6.41 21.14
CA VAL A 593 -5.13 7.80 21.32
C VAL A 593 -5.57 8.37 19.98
N GLN A 594 -6.77 8.95 19.93
CA GLN A 594 -7.42 9.46 18.72
C GLN A 594 -7.60 10.97 18.73
N SER A 595 -7.70 11.58 19.91
CA SER A 595 -7.83 13.04 20.04
C SER A 595 -7.02 13.60 21.19
N ILE A 596 -6.66 14.88 21.09
CA ILE A 596 -5.92 15.61 22.11
C ILE A 596 -6.49 17.02 22.29
N THR A 597 -6.55 17.48 23.54
CA THR A 597 -6.74 18.88 23.86
C THR A 597 -5.87 19.27 25.05
N ALA A 598 -5.61 20.57 25.22
CA ALA A 598 -4.80 21.07 26.31
C ALA A 598 -5.41 22.32 26.94
N HIS A 599 -5.13 22.52 28.22
CA HIS A 599 -5.47 23.75 28.91
C HIS A 599 -4.75 24.94 28.27
N HIS A 600 -5.49 26.00 27.91
CA HIS A 600 -4.89 27.24 27.41
C HIS A 600 -3.93 27.83 28.45
N GLY A 601 -2.72 28.18 28.05
CA GLY A 601 -1.68 28.69 28.95
C GLY A 601 -0.81 27.60 29.60
N CYS A 602 -1.01 26.32 29.29
CA CYS A 602 -0.13 25.27 29.82
C CYS A 602 1.17 25.06 29.02
N ALA A 603 1.37 25.80 27.93
CA ALA A 603 2.62 25.75 27.20
C ALA A 603 3.71 26.34 28.10
N ARG A 604 4.75 25.54 28.37
CA ARG A 604 5.91 25.91 29.21
C ARG A 604 6.35 27.33 28.83
N GLN A 605 6.37 28.25 29.80
CA GLN A 605 7.16 29.46 29.66
C GLN A 605 8.63 29.00 29.60
N GLN A 606 9.13 28.70 28.39
CA GLN A 606 10.55 28.47 28.15
C GLN A 606 11.28 29.75 28.57
N GLY A 607 11.98 29.72 29.71
CA GLY A 607 12.95 30.77 30.00
C GLY A 607 13.13 31.21 31.45
N TYR A 608 12.44 30.66 32.43
CA TYR A 608 12.80 30.90 33.83
C TYR A 608 13.19 29.59 34.52
N ASP A 609 14.50 29.42 34.70
CA ASP A 609 15.06 28.72 35.86
C ASP A 609 14.39 29.34 37.09
N THR A 610 13.29 28.75 37.54
CA THR A 610 12.84 28.96 38.91
C THR A 610 13.67 28.00 39.73
N ASP A 611 14.89 28.47 40.02
CA ASP A 611 15.70 27.97 41.12
C ASP A 611 14.76 27.89 42.34
N TYR A 612 14.47 26.67 42.75
CA TYR A 612 14.11 26.23 44.10
C TYR A 612 13.03 27.04 44.88
N ASP A 613 12.06 26.29 45.41
CA ASP A 613 11.39 26.50 46.71
C ASP A 613 9.97 27.07 46.86
N ASP A 614 9.19 27.30 45.81
CA ASP A 614 7.72 27.43 46.00
C ASP A 614 6.98 26.22 45.45
N GLY A 615 6.95 25.17 46.29
CA GLY A 615 6.21 23.93 46.09
C GLY A 615 4.69 24.13 46.00
N ALA A 616 4.22 24.55 44.82
CA ALA A 616 2.81 24.58 44.47
C ALA A 616 2.59 23.99 43.05
N ASP A 617 2.61 22.66 42.97
CA ASP A 617 1.61 21.76 42.36
C ASP A 617 0.89 22.07 41.01
N GLY A 618 1.22 23.13 40.28
CA GLY A 618 0.28 23.69 39.29
C GLY A 618 0.42 23.25 37.83
N GLN A 619 1.57 22.75 37.37
CA GLN A 619 1.85 22.65 35.91
C GLN A 619 1.91 21.23 35.33
N ALA A 620 1.68 20.18 36.13
CA ALA A 620 1.83 18.81 35.64
C ALA A 620 0.63 18.31 34.80
N ASN A 621 -0.58 18.86 34.96
CA ASN A 621 -1.82 18.16 34.60
C ASN A 621 -2.66 18.85 33.50
N CYS A 622 -2.11 19.09 32.31
CA CYS A 622 -2.78 19.94 31.31
C CYS A 622 -3.22 19.27 30.02
N PHE A 623 -2.86 18.01 29.80
CA PHE A 623 -3.16 17.31 28.56
C PHE A 623 -4.37 16.42 28.80
N PHE A 624 -5.34 16.48 27.90
CA PHE A 624 -6.48 15.57 27.90
C PHE A 624 -6.50 14.85 26.57
N ILE A 625 -6.71 13.55 26.62
CA ILE A 625 -6.73 12.73 25.41
C ILE A 625 -7.99 11.89 25.33
N GLY A 626 -8.53 11.76 24.13
CA GLY A 626 -9.61 10.84 23.81
C GLY A 626 -9.06 9.59 23.15
N THR A 627 -9.56 8.43 23.55
CA THR A 627 -9.13 7.13 23.05
C THR A 627 -10.14 6.54 22.05
N SER A 628 -9.71 5.54 21.29
CA SER A 628 -10.60 4.77 20.39
C SER A 628 -11.71 4.00 21.11
N THR A 629 -11.64 3.84 22.43
CA THR A 629 -12.74 3.26 23.22
C THR A 629 -13.70 4.31 23.79
N GLY A 630 -13.45 5.59 23.50
CA GLY A 630 -14.24 6.71 24.02
C GLY A 630 -13.88 7.13 25.44
N ARG A 631 -12.79 6.60 26.02
CA ARG A 631 -12.28 7.12 27.29
C ARG A 631 -11.64 8.48 27.08
N VAL A 632 -11.86 9.38 28.04
CA VAL A 632 -11.09 10.62 28.15
C VAL A 632 -10.23 10.58 29.40
N VAL A 633 -8.93 10.76 29.21
CA VAL A 633 -7.91 10.64 30.26
C VAL A 633 -7.09 11.92 30.32
N GLN A 634 -6.89 12.42 31.53
CA GLN A 634 -5.94 13.48 31.83
C GLN A 634 -4.54 12.88 31.95
N LEU A 635 -3.59 13.45 31.24
CA LEU A 635 -2.18 13.07 31.29
C LEU A 635 -1.36 14.12 32.03
N ALA A 636 -0.31 13.64 32.68
CA ALA A 636 0.74 14.45 33.25
C ALA A 636 2.11 14.01 32.80
N ARG A 637 3.06 14.93 32.91
CA ARG A 637 4.48 14.62 32.71
C ARG A 637 5.00 13.83 33.90
N THR A 638 5.84 12.84 33.64
CA THR A 638 6.64 12.19 34.68
C THR A 638 7.56 13.22 35.35
N ILE A 639 7.74 13.10 36.67
CA ILE A 639 8.64 13.97 37.46
C ILE A 639 10.10 13.76 37.05
N GLU A 640 10.43 12.57 36.54
CA GLU A 640 11.75 12.29 35.98
C GLU A 640 11.96 13.13 34.72
N GLU A 641 12.72 14.21 34.89
CA GLU A 641 12.97 15.29 33.92
C GLU A 641 13.48 14.78 32.55
N TYR A 642 14.10 13.60 32.53
CA TYR A 642 14.71 13.03 31.32
C TYR A 642 13.73 12.27 30.43
N ASP A 643 12.64 11.74 30.96
CA ASP A 643 11.90 10.69 30.25
C ASP A 643 10.89 11.23 29.23
N ARG A 644 10.51 12.51 29.31
CA ARG A 644 9.53 13.16 28.38
C ARG A 644 8.27 12.31 28.13
N VAL A 645 7.91 11.44 29.06
CA VAL A 645 6.73 10.57 28.96
C VAL A 645 5.53 11.26 29.59
N LEU A 646 4.40 11.20 28.89
CA LEU A 646 3.08 11.55 29.42
C LEU A 646 2.43 10.27 29.96
N VAL A 647 2.08 10.29 31.24
CA VAL A 647 1.44 9.20 31.98
C VAL A 647 0.04 9.60 32.42
N PRO A 648 -0.89 8.64 32.58
CA PRO A 648 -2.26 8.95 32.97
C PRO A 648 -2.31 9.35 34.45
N VAL A 649 -3.07 10.41 34.74
CA VAL A 649 -3.36 10.84 36.12
C VAL A 649 -4.77 10.44 36.52
N GLN A 650 -5.75 10.81 35.70
CA GLN A 650 -7.16 10.63 36.02
C GLN A 650 -7.95 10.27 34.76
N THR A 651 -8.89 9.33 34.90
CA THR A 651 -9.89 9.07 33.87
C THR A 651 -11.11 9.93 34.14
N ILE A 652 -11.38 10.91 33.28
CA ILE A 652 -12.53 11.83 33.39
C ILE A 652 -13.80 11.14 32.89
N LEU A 653 -13.68 10.40 31.78
CA LEU A 653 -14.79 9.66 31.18
C LEU A 653 -14.33 8.23 30.90
N ALA A 654 -14.93 7.22 31.52
CA ALA A 654 -14.63 5.82 31.21
C ALA A 654 -15.67 5.22 30.24
N GLY A 655 -15.36 5.32 28.95
CA GLY A 655 -16.11 4.67 27.89
C GLY A 655 -17.18 5.56 27.28
N GLY A 656 -17.57 5.22 26.06
CA GLY A 656 -18.53 6.00 25.27
C GLY A 656 -18.46 5.63 23.80
N GLU A 657 -18.86 6.57 22.95
CA GLU A 657 -18.51 6.50 21.53
C GLU A 657 -17.01 6.79 21.34
N PRO A 658 -16.35 6.12 20.38
CA PRO A 658 -14.95 6.37 20.08
C PRO A 658 -14.71 7.87 19.87
N SER A 659 -13.71 8.42 20.57
CA SER A 659 -13.24 9.77 20.28
C SER A 659 -12.59 9.76 18.90
N THR A 660 -12.92 10.74 18.07
CA THR A 660 -12.28 10.95 16.76
C THR A 660 -11.39 12.18 16.80
N ALA A 661 -10.46 12.32 15.86
CA ALA A 661 -9.70 13.56 15.70
C ALA A 661 -10.63 14.79 15.66
N GLY A 662 -10.25 15.85 16.37
CA GLY A 662 -11.04 17.08 16.50
C GLY A 662 -12.37 16.93 17.25
N SER A 663 -12.59 15.82 17.99
CA SER A 663 -13.82 15.65 18.80
C SER A 663 -13.70 16.19 20.22
N LEU A 664 -12.49 16.46 20.71
CA LEU A 664 -12.22 16.83 22.10
C LEU A 664 -11.73 18.28 22.19
N ALA A 665 -12.22 19.00 23.19
CA ALA A 665 -11.75 20.36 23.45
C ALA A 665 -11.90 20.76 24.92
N TYR A 666 -11.10 21.74 25.31
CA TYR A 666 -11.10 22.30 26.65
C TYR A 666 -11.53 23.78 26.62
N VAL A 667 -12.38 24.18 27.57
CA VAL A 667 -12.82 25.56 27.76
C VAL A 667 -12.38 26.02 29.15
N SER A 668 -11.56 27.07 29.19
CA SER A 668 -11.00 27.61 30.44
C SER A 668 -12.02 28.41 31.27
N GLY A 669 -13.11 28.89 30.66
CA GLY A 669 -14.19 29.59 31.36
C GLY A 669 -14.98 28.70 32.33
N GLY A 670 -15.56 29.28 33.38
CA GLY A 670 -16.55 28.59 34.21
C GLY A 670 -16.03 27.41 35.04
N GLY A 671 -14.73 27.36 35.37
CA GLY A 671 -14.15 26.30 36.21
C GLY A 671 -13.60 25.09 35.46
N GLY A 672 -13.35 25.23 34.15
CA GLY A 672 -12.71 24.20 33.34
C GLY A 672 -13.68 23.12 32.91
N LEU A 673 -14.07 23.19 31.64
CA LEU A 673 -15.01 22.26 31.04
C LEU A 673 -14.35 21.52 29.89
N LEU A 674 -14.51 20.20 29.90
CA LEU A 674 -14.08 19.32 28.83
C LEU A 674 -15.29 19.01 27.94
N LEU A 675 -15.15 19.26 26.66
CA LEU A 675 -16.20 19.12 25.66
C LEU A 675 -15.86 17.97 24.72
N THR A 676 -16.83 17.09 24.48
CA THR A 676 -16.70 15.95 23.57
C THR A 676 -17.83 15.93 22.55
N LEU A 677 -17.47 15.85 21.27
CA LEU A 677 -18.40 15.77 20.15
C LEU A 677 -18.72 14.30 19.85
N ARG A 678 -19.97 13.91 20.09
CA ARG A 678 -20.52 12.64 19.60
C ARG A 678 -20.99 12.79 18.17
N TYR A 679 -20.04 12.68 17.24
CA TYR A 679 -20.22 12.97 15.82
C TYR A 679 -21.40 12.21 15.18
N ARG A 680 -21.68 10.97 15.61
CA ARG A 680 -22.80 10.16 15.09
C ARG A 680 -24.16 10.75 15.47
N ALA A 681 -24.27 11.24 16.71
CA ALA A 681 -25.49 11.85 17.23
C ALA A 681 -25.60 13.34 16.87
N GLY A 682 -24.49 13.98 16.50
CA GLY A 682 -24.41 15.44 16.38
C GLY A 682 -24.69 16.12 17.72
N VAL A 683 -24.27 15.49 18.83
CA VAL A 683 -24.48 16.00 20.19
C VAL A 683 -23.12 16.37 20.77
N LEU A 684 -23.06 17.56 21.34
CA LEU A 684 -21.94 18.02 22.13
C LEU A 684 -22.24 17.76 23.60
N GLU A 685 -21.37 17.04 24.30
CA GLU A 685 -21.48 16.79 25.73
C GLU A 685 -20.37 17.55 26.47
N ALA A 686 -20.70 18.14 27.60
CA ALA A 686 -19.78 18.85 28.48
C ALA A 686 -19.61 18.08 29.78
N PHE A 687 -18.36 17.97 30.21
CA PHE A 687 -17.95 17.32 31.44
C PHE A 687 -17.10 18.29 32.25
N ARG A 688 -17.30 18.29 33.55
CA ARG A 688 -16.37 18.93 34.48
C ARG A 688 -15.11 18.07 34.63
N MET A 689 -14.04 18.65 35.14
CA MET A 689 -12.78 17.93 35.36
C MET A 689 -12.91 16.72 36.29
N ASN A 690 -13.91 16.71 37.19
CA ASN A 690 -14.24 15.56 38.04
C ASN A 690 -15.08 14.47 37.34
N GLY A 691 -15.24 14.53 36.01
CA GLY A 691 -16.04 13.57 35.24
C GLY A 691 -17.55 13.78 35.31
N ARG A 692 -18.05 14.74 36.10
CA ARG A 692 -19.48 15.02 36.21
C ARG A 692 -19.99 15.67 34.92
N HIS A 693 -21.02 15.08 34.32
CA HIS A 693 -21.70 15.64 33.16
C HIS A 693 -22.33 17.01 33.51
N ALA A 694 -21.94 18.05 32.78
CA ALA A 694 -22.40 19.42 32.96
C ALA A 694 -23.61 19.75 32.07
N GLY A 695 -23.70 19.17 30.88
CA GLY A 695 -24.80 19.41 29.95
C GLY A 695 -24.55 18.84 28.56
N ALA A 696 -25.60 18.78 27.75
CA ALA A 696 -25.52 18.31 26.37
C ALA A 696 -26.34 19.20 25.42
N TRP A 697 -25.82 19.43 24.23
CA TRP A 697 -26.45 20.25 23.20
C TRP A 697 -26.44 19.55 21.85
N ARG A 698 -27.58 19.54 21.16
CA ARG A 698 -27.70 18.98 19.81
C ARG A 698 -27.35 20.06 18.79
N LEU A 699 -26.36 19.79 17.94
CA LEU A 699 -25.99 20.63 16.82
C LEU A 699 -27.07 20.55 15.71
N PRO A 700 -27.17 21.57 14.83
CA PRO A 700 -28.18 21.59 13.77
C PRO A 700 -28.14 20.34 12.88
N GLU A 701 -29.30 19.76 12.61
CA GLU A 701 -29.40 18.52 11.83
C GLU A 701 -29.10 18.69 10.33
N SER A 702 -28.87 19.92 9.88
CA SER A 702 -28.55 20.27 8.49
C SER A 702 -27.18 19.76 8.03
N ALA A 703 -26.30 19.36 8.95
CA ALA A 703 -24.96 18.87 8.65
C ALA A 703 -24.64 17.57 9.41
N TYR A 704 -23.67 16.82 8.90
CA TYR A 704 -22.95 15.80 9.67
C TYR A 704 -21.71 16.48 10.27
N TRP A 705 -21.73 16.69 11.58
CA TRP A 705 -20.64 17.35 12.31
C TRP A 705 -19.54 16.34 12.58
N ILE A 706 -18.31 16.69 12.22
CA ILE A 706 -17.15 15.79 12.26
C ILE A 706 -16.17 16.24 13.32
N MET A 707 -15.97 17.56 13.45
CA MET A 707 -15.01 18.15 14.37
C MET A 707 -15.58 19.39 15.03
N ALA A 708 -15.08 19.71 16.21
CA ALA A 708 -15.41 20.91 16.94
C ALA A 708 -14.16 21.50 17.61
N ALA A 709 -14.02 22.82 17.55
CA ALA A 709 -13.02 23.59 18.25
C ALA A 709 -13.71 24.63 19.13
N PHE A 710 -13.08 25.01 20.24
CA PHE A 710 -13.71 25.85 21.25
C PHE A 710 -12.76 26.94 21.70
N SER A 711 -13.36 28.09 21.94
CA SER A 711 -12.76 29.25 22.58
C SER A 711 -13.54 29.54 23.86
N ASN A 712 -13.24 30.62 24.57
CA ASN A 712 -13.99 30.99 25.77
C ASN A 712 -15.42 31.46 25.46
N ASP A 713 -15.66 32.03 24.27
CA ASP A 713 -16.94 32.65 23.91
C ASP A 713 -17.68 31.95 22.74
N TYR A 714 -16.95 31.17 21.94
CA TYR A 714 -17.47 30.56 20.73
C TYR A 714 -17.11 29.07 20.58
N LEU A 715 -18.05 28.33 20.00
CA LEU A 715 -17.86 26.99 19.46
C LEU A 715 -17.75 27.06 17.94
N PHE A 716 -16.71 26.46 17.37
CA PHE A 716 -16.54 26.27 15.94
C PHE A 716 -16.84 24.81 15.58
N ALA A 717 -17.94 24.55 14.88
CA ALA A 717 -18.28 23.19 14.43
C ALA A 717 -18.03 23.07 12.93
N PHE A 718 -17.27 22.05 12.54
CA PHE A 718 -17.00 21.68 11.16
C PHE A 718 -17.83 20.46 10.76
N GLY A 719 -18.52 20.55 9.63
CA GLY A 719 -19.37 19.47 9.15
C GLY A 719 -19.59 19.46 7.65
N VAL A 720 -20.20 18.37 7.19
CA VAL A 720 -20.60 18.17 5.79
C VAL A 720 -22.10 18.36 5.68
N ARG A 721 -22.54 19.34 4.88
CA ARG A 721 -23.96 19.66 4.73
C ARG A 721 -24.75 18.45 4.21
N LYS A 722 -25.85 18.11 4.88
CA LYS A 722 -26.81 17.12 4.40
C LYS A 722 -27.52 17.66 3.16
N SER A 723 -27.67 16.82 2.14
CA SER A 723 -28.46 17.21 0.97
C SER A 723 -29.93 17.42 1.40
N PRO A 724 -30.54 18.60 1.14
CA PRO A 724 -31.87 18.95 1.64
C PRO A 724 -33.00 18.08 1.07
N ARG A 725 -32.73 17.25 0.06
CA ARG A 725 -33.71 16.29 -0.47
C ARG A 725 -33.72 15.03 0.39
N GLY A 726 -34.43 15.12 1.52
CA GLY A 726 -34.88 13.95 2.27
C GLY A 726 -35.68 13.02 1.35
N SER A 727 -35.41 11.72 1.44
CA SER A 727 -36.09 10.64 0.70
C SER A 727 -35.80 10.56 -0.81
N HIS A 728 -34.67 9.93 -1.14
CA HIS A 728 -34.56 8.77 -2.03
C HIS A 728 -33.11 8.70 -2.52
N ARG A 729 -32.36 7.75 -1.93
CA ARG A 729 -30.99 7.33 -2.27
C ARG A 729 -30.18 8.40 -3.01
N PRO A 730 -29.41 9.24 -2.30
CA PRO A 730 -28.53 10.21 -2.96
C PRO A 730 -27.72 9.46 -4.02
N SER A 731 -27.83 9.91 -5.28
CA SER A 731 -26.98 9.35 -6.32
C SER A 731 -25.54 9.59 -5.89
N LYS A 732 -24.66 8.59 -5.98
CA LYS A 732 -23.25 8.70 -5.56
C LYS A 732 -22.53 9.91 -6.19
N ARG A 733 -23.03 10.44 -7.32
CA ARG A 733 -22.55 11.67 -7.96
C ARG A 733 -22.88 12.96 -7.19
N SER A 734 -24.01 13.03 -6.47
CA SER A 734 -24.39 14.20 -5.68
C SER A 734 -23.68 14.28 -4.33
N ALA A 735 -23.22 13.14 -3.79
CA ALA A 735 -22.45 13.11 -2.53
C ALA A 735 -21.05 13.73 -2.69
N ARG A 736 -20.45 13.67 -3.90
CA ARG A 736 -19.11 14.20 -4.19
C ARG A 736 -19.00 15.74 -4.18
N LYS A 737 -20.11 16.46 -4.00
CA LYS A 737 -20.11 17.93 -3.85
C LYS A 737 -20.93 18.38 -2.64
N ALA A 738 -21.04 17.55 -1.60
CA ALA A 738 -21.60 18.04 -0.35
C ALA A 738 -20.66 19.14 0.15
N PRO A 739 -21.11 20.40 0.21
CA PRO A 739 -20.24 21.49 0.63
C PRO A 739 -19.89 21.27 2.10
N VAL A 740 -18.59 21.27 2.40
CA VAL A 740 -18.11 21.41 3.77
C VAL A 740 -18.51 22.79 4.29
N GLU A 741 -18.86 22.86 5.56
CA GLU A 741 -19.23 24.08 6.23
C GLU A 741 -18.62 24.16 7.62
N LEU A 742 -18.17 25.38 7.96
CA LEU A 742 -17.70 25.74 9.29
C LEU A 742 -18.69 26.74 9.86
N HIS A 743 -19.15 26.49 11.08
CA HIS A 743 -20.12 27.33 11.80
C HIS A 743 -19.53 27.79 13.12
N ARG A 744 -19.76 29.05 13.50
CA ARG A 744 -19.44 29.65 14.79
C ARG A 744 -20.74 29.79 15.58
N PHE A 745 -20.84 29.12 16.71
CA PHE A 745 -21.95 29.21 17.64
C PHE A 745 -21.50 30.02 18.86
N PRO A 746 -22.37 30.87 19.43
CA PRO A 746 -22.12 31.41 20.76
C PRO A 746 -22.13 30.25 21.77
N LEU A 747 -21.23 30.30 22.75
CA LEU A 747 -21.27 29.35 23.85
C LEU A 747 -22.55 29.56 24.69
N PRO A 748 -23.28 28.49 25.03
CA PRO A 748 -24.39 28.53 25.97
C PRO A 748 -24.00 29.24 27.26
N THR A 749 -24.90 30.09 27.78
CA THR A 749 -24.66 30.86 29.01
C THR A 749 -24.40 29.97 30.22
N GLU A 750 -24.89 28.73 30.19
CA GLU A 750 -24.66 27.71 31.21
C GLU A 750 -23.20 27.25 31.28
N LEU A 751 -22.45 27.37 30.18
CA LEU A 751 -21.02 27.04 30.11
C LEU A 751 -20.13 28.25 30.45
N THR A 752 -20.62 29.48 30.26
CA THR A 752 -19.86 30.71 30.53
C THR A 752 -20.13 31.28 31.92
N ALA A 753 -21.23 30.92 32.57
CA ALA A 753 -21.55 31.38 33.91
C ALA A 753 -20.40 31.01 34.88
N PRO A 754 -19.82 32.00 35.60
CA PRO A 754 -18.84 31.69 36.63
C PRO A 754 -19.51 30.76 37.65
N LEU A 755 -18.83 29.68 38.02
CA LEU A 755 -19.30 28.82 39.09
C LEU A 755 -19.49 29.69 40.32
N VAL A 756 -20.75 29.93 40.70
CA VAL A 756 -21.05 30.45 42.03
C VAL A 756 -20.45 29.43 42.98
N PRO A 757 -19.44 29.80 43.79
CA PRO A 757 -18.84 28.86 44.72
C PRO A 757 -19.97 28.28 45.54
N GLN A 758 -20.13 26.96 45.48
CA GLN A 758 -21.07 26.29 46.37
C GLN A 758 -20.52 26.53 47.76
N THR A 759 -21.06 27.54 48.45
CA THR A 759 -20.86 27.71 49.87
C THR A 759 -21.44 26.45 50.49
N ASN A 760 -20.57 25.50 50.82
CA ASN A 760 -20.93 24.32 51.58
C ASN A 760 -21.78 24.82 52.76
N GLY A 761 -23.03 24.37 52.86
CA GLY A 761 -24.03 24.89 53.79
C GLY A 761 -23.73 24.64 55.28
N GLU A 762 -22.45 24.63 55.67
CA GLU A 762 -22.00 24.64 57.05
C GLU A 762 -21.66 26.09 57.43
N GLY A 763 -22.64 26.80 58.02
CA GLY A 763 -22.35 28.03 58.77
C GLY A 763 -23.10 29.31 58.36
N ALA A 764 -24.35 29.24 57.90
CA ALA A 764 -25.23 30.40 57.88
C ALA A 764 -26.11 30.46 59.14
N THR A 765 -25.48 30.65 60.30
CA THR A 765 -26.14 31.17 61.52
C THR A 765 -25.35 32.38 62.02
N ASP A 766 -25.31 33.46 61.24
CA ASP A 766 -25.26 34.84 61.75
C ASP A 766 -25.36 35.82 60.58
N LEU A 767 -26.59 36.19 60.23
CA LEU A 767 -26.90 37.32 59.35
C LEU A 767 -28.01 38.14 60.03
N SER A 768 -27.67 38.71 61.19
CA SER A 768 -28.47 39.74 61.85
C SER A 768 -27.77 41.11 61.93
N GLU A 769 -26.59 41.27 61.33
CA GLU A 769 -25.91 42.56 61.14
C GLU A 769 -25.50 42.78 59.67
N LEU A 770 -26.50 43.00 58.82
CA LEU A 770 -26.42 43.68 57.52
C LEU A 770 -27.85 44.08 57.13
#